data_AF-A0A1M7CH52-F1
#
_entry.id   AF-A0A1M7CH52-F1
#
_cell.length_a   1.000
_cell.length_b   1.000
_cell.length_c   1.000
_cell.angle_alpha   90.00
_cell.angle_beta   90.00
_cell.angle_gamma   90.00
#
_symmetry.space_group_name_H-M   'P 1'
#
loop_
_entity.id
_entity.type
_entity.pdbx_description
1 polymer ?
#
loop_
_entity_poly.entity_id
_entity_poly.type
_entity_poly.pdbx_seq_one_letter_code
_entity_poly.pdbx_strand_id
1 'polypeptide(L)'
;MRKASRFFGMVLMIALLLTAVAAIYFPEDASAYTISKMEGVIGWDGDKDSPIPRMNGSMYIRDGRNLDLWFSIYNNPTTQKWYNEEGYLPCLVTEFERDNCTVKIKHFGDKVTLGGNNFVIAYSRVSVYNHGTSAVTLAPGQNSNYTALTNNSTTVQPGQTVNHDFAIAADRFGGTYAWPSSSSIAAAGSWDTHYTNMKNFWNGKLGNIVNITQLPDTSLINAYKAGYCYTRIINDGYDIHVGENGYDIVFDHDSIGIITNLINLGDLGDAKNFIDRIQSALQYSDAKWKFSWPYALYLLKSGDTAYVNENFDVIKSNTHTIESERTGPDGIMKMTNDLDSDGYWTMDNCSALFGLSTYKYICDRLGKTSESAWASNLYDSLLTSVNNKLDQTRSAYGLNYIPASIVQPNTANRCSEPRDANWASQMLFGRWNWDGYLFGADQSGTLLDAVDATYDYGFGRLIGNLPAHDFGGYPHGFYSSAYNAGYGSGGLRGNAYRTEGIYAYKFMINDAMTSPYGWWEGIWYPDTTVPWQGTHPGDGGGSCPHMWGQATATKVLIDSLIAEKSDGTVLVGNGIPNEWLISGKVTELSNYPIKDNGRMGVKIEGLANNQVRVILSGTQARNNVVVRIPAFINNIIATTAGTIDNEEGTVTIPAATTSVTVTYGSNPQYGKDMGGTQNPPPAQLQYRIKNVWTGSYMHLENKNGTVQYGDLNTGWESMKWIVEDVGDGSGTKRIKNVWTGDYLTIENVTGYVQYAKLNTNWWSMMWILEDIGEGKTRIKSRWPEHSEYMHTENKTGYVQSGSILSGWLSAQWVLEPIN
;
A
#
# COMPACT_ATOMS: atom_id res chain seq x y z
N MET A 1 81.44 4.26 3.47
CA MET A 1 82.29 5.47 3.25
C MET A 1 81.83 6.11 1.93
N ARG A 2 81.08 7.22 2.03
CA ARG A 2 81.44 8.59 1.58
C ARG A 2 81.59 8.72 0.05
N LYS A 3 80.57 9.26 -0.65
CA LYS A 3 80.28 10.69 -0.96
C LYS A 3 81.13 11.22 -2.13
N ALA A 4 80.51 11.51 -3.29
CA ALA A 4 80.07 12.85 -3.76
C ALA A 4 80.99 13.29 -4.94
N SER A 5 80.63 14.08 -5.96
CA SER A 5 79.70 15.20 -6.14
C SER A 5 79.73 15.70 -7.61
N ARG A 6 78.83 16.66 -7.95
CA ARG A 6 78.77 17.62 -9.09
C ARG A 6 77.72 17.25 -10.15
N PHE A 7 76.52 17.84 -10.23
CA PHE A 7 76.02 19.23 -10.13
C PHE A 7 76.42 20.09 -11.34
N PHE A 8 75.49 20.29 -12.30
CA PHE A 8 75.06 21.59 -12.85
C PHE A 8 73.87 21.39 -13.84
N GLY A 9 72.74 22.06 -13.60
CA GLY A 9 71.69 22.30 -14.61
C GLY A 9 72.19 23.29 -15.67
N MET A 10 71.61 23.45 -16.85
CA MET A 10 70.21 23.65 -17.23
C MET A 10 70.27 23.79 -18.77
N VAL A 11 69.36 23.29 -19.60
CA VAL A 11 68.34 24.11 -20.30
C VAL A 11 67.67 23.24 -21.39
N LEU A 12 66.34 23.21 -21.34
CA LEU A 12 65.33 22.97 -22.38
C LEU A 12 65.15 21.60 -23.06
N MET A 13 63.85 21.25 -23.16
CA MET A 13 63.23 20.15 -23.90
C MET A 13 63.23 18.78 -23.22
N ILE A 14 62.28 18.58 -22.31
CA ILE A 14 61.19 17.59 -22.42
C ILE A 14 60.16 18.00 -21.37
N ALA A 15 59.17 18.76 -21.81
CA ALA A 15 57.93 19.00 -21.10
C ALA A 15 56.84 18.36 -21.94
N LEU A 16 56.38 17.16 -21.56
CA LEU A 16 55.08 16.55 -21.89
C LEU A 16 55.10 15.08 -21.45
N LEU A 17 53.98 14.64 -20.86
CA LEU A 17 53.65 13.27 -20.39
C LEU A 17 54.13 12.90 -18.98
N LEU A 18 53.58 13.58 -17.98
CA LEU A 18 53.31 13.02 -16.66
C LEU A 18 51.90 13.46 -16.26
N THR A 19 50.88 12.87 -16.89
CA THR A 19 49.54 12.84 -16.29
C THR A 19 49.59 11.81 -15.17
N ALA A 20 49.47 12.30 -13.94
CA ALA A 20 49.30 11.50 -12.75
C ALA A 20 48.15 10.50 -12.97
N VAL A 21 48.49 9.22 -13.11
CA VAL A 21 47.54 8.15 -12.86
C VAL A 21 47.36 8.15 -11.35
N ALA A 22 46.39 8.93 -10.87
CA ALA A 22 45.80 8.65 -9.57
C ALA A 22 45.14 7.28 -9.73
N ALA A 23 45.82 6.24 -9.24
CA ALA A 23 45.19 4.97 -8.96
C ALA A 23 44.06 5.27 -7.98
N ILE A 24 42.84 5.40 -8.51
CA ILE A 24 41.63 5.43 -7.72
C ILE A 24 41.59 4.06 -7.05
N TYR A 25 41.79 4.07 -5.74
CA TYR A 25 41.54 2.94 -4.88
C TYR A 25 40.04 2.62 -5.03
N PHE A 26 39.71 1.63 -5.86
CA PHE A 26 38.38 1.06 -5.89
C PHE A 26 38.24 0.24 -4.61
N PRO A 27 37.28 0.54 -3.72
CA PRO A 27 36.86 -0.48 -2.78
C PRO A 27 36.30 -1.62 -3.64
N GLU A 28 36.90 -2.81 -3.53
CA GLU A 28 36.34 -4.06 -4.07
C GLU A 28 34.98 -4.43 -3.42
N ASP A 29 34.39 -3.55 -2.61
CA ASP A 29 33.18 -3.76 -1.81
C ASP A 29 31.93 -3.00 -2.30
N ALA A 30 31.87 -2.55 -3.56
CA ALA A 30 30.60 -2.08 -4.14
C ALA A 30 29.56 -3.22 -4.28
N SER A 31 29.99 -4.48 -4.09
CA SER A 31 29.16 -5.68 -3.99
C SER A 31 28.53 -5.90 -2.61
N ALA A 32 28.88 -5.11 -1.58
CA ALA A 32 28.67 -5.49 -0.18
C ALA A 32 27.73 -4.60 0.67
N TYR A 33 26.90 -3.74 0.05
CA TYR A 33 25.75 -3.15 0.76
C TYR A 33 24.47 -3.35 -0.04
N THR A 34 24.06 -4.61 -0.05
CA THR A 34 22.71 -5.05 -0.37
C THR A 34 21.79 -4.64 0.79
N ILE A 35 21.08 -3.51 0.67
CA ILE A 35 19.72 -3.47 1.22
C ILE A 35 18.96 -4.45 0.34
N SER A 36 19.06 -5.74 0.68
CA SER A 36 19.08 -6.85 -0.28
C SER A 36 17.76 -7.10 -1.00
N LYS A 37 16.71 -6.33 -0.69
CA LYS A 37 15.34 -6.63 -1.07
C LYS A 37 14.47 -5.39 -1.33
N MET A 38 15.10 -4.22 -1.51
CA MET A 38 14.43 -3.05 -2.07
C MET A 38 14.50 -3.09 -3.59
N GLU A 39 13.60 -3.90 -4.15
CA GLU A 39 13.59 -4.32 -5.54
C GLU A 39 12.28 -3.86 -6.20
N GLY A 40 12.42 -3.23 -7.37
CA GLY A 40 11.31 -2.88 -8.24
C GLY A 40 11.35 -3.70 -9.52
N VAL A 41 10.52 -3.30 -10.48
CA VAL A 41 10.44 -3.95 -11.79
C VAL A 41 10.40 -2.89 -12.90
N ILE A 42 11.11 -3.15 -13.99
CA ILE A 42 10.98 -2.44 -15.27
C ILE A 42 10.94 -3.49 -16.38
N GLY A 43 10.41 -3.14 -17.54
CA GLY A 43 10.33 -4.11 -18.62
C GLY A 43 9.40 -3.69 -19.72
N TRP A 44 8.93 -4.68 -20.47
CA TRP A 44 7.90 -4.54 -21.47
C TRP A 44 6.70 -5.45 -21.17
N ASP A 45 5.60 -5.27 -21.90
CA ASP A 45 4.45 -6.17 -21.80
C ASP A 45 4.81 -7.56 -22.32
N GLY A 46 4.65 -8.57 -21.45
CA GLY A 46 4.89 -9.97 -21.77
C GLY A 46 6.33 -10.45 -21.58
N ASP A 47 7.16 -9.74 -20.79
CA ASP A 47 8.53 -10.16 -20.48
C ASP A 47 8.57 -11.59 -19.93
N LYS A 48 9.68 -12.31 -20.12
CA LYS A 48 9.90 -13.63 -19.50
C LYS A 48 10.79 -13.57 -18.25
N ASP A 49 11.65 -12.57 -18.21
CA ASP A 49 12.71 -12.41 -17.21
C ASP A 49 12.96 -10.91 -17.05
N SER A 50 12.02 -10.18 -16.45
CA SER A 50 12.11 -8.72 -16.43
C SER A 50 13.28 -8.21 -15.58
N PRO A 51 13.92 -7.08 -15.96
CA PRO A 51 14.98 -6.49 -15.16
C PRO A 51 14.50 -6.01 -13.77
N ILE A 52 15.31 -6.30 -12.75
CA ILE A 52 15.03 -5.99 -11.34
C ILE A 52 15.93 -4.82 -10.90
N PRO A 53 15.49 -3.54 -11.04
CA PRO A 53 16.21 -2.40 -10.48
C PRO A 53 16.12 -2.36 -8.96
N ARG A 54 17.18 -1.84 -8.34
CA ARG A 54 17.30 -1.67 -6.90
C ARG A 54 17.38 -0.19 -6.54
N MET A 55 17.01 0.12 -5.30
CA MET A 55 16.98 1.49 -4.78
C MET A 55 18.28 2.28 -4.94
N ASN A 56 19.44 1.62 -4.98
CA ASN A 56 20.75 2.29 -5.16
C ASN A 56 21.08 2.63 -6.62
N GLY A 57 20.15 2.43 -7.55
CA GLY A 57 20.38 2.62 -9.00
C GLY A 57 21.20 1.49 -9.64
N SER A 58 21.34 0.35 -8.98
CA SER A 58 21.79 -0.90 -9.63
C SER A 58 20.59 -1.66 -10.22
N MET A 59 20.85 -2.65 -11.06
CA MET A 59 19.82 -3.60 -11.51
C MET A 59 20.39 -5.00 -11.70
N TYR A 60 19.52 -6.00 -11.58
CA TYR A 60 19.82 -7.39 -11.89
C TYR A 60 19.11 -7.82 -13.17
N ILE A 61 19.83 -8.53 -14.04
CA ILE A 61 19.29 -9.13 -15.27
C ILE A 61 19.38 -10.65 -15.16
N ARG A 62 18.23 -11.32 -15.33
CA ARG A 62 18.07 -12.78 -15.25
C ARG A 62 18.41 -13.45 -16.58
N ASP A 63 17.41 -13.83 -17.40
CA ASP A 63 17.48 -14.52 -18.72
C ASP A 63 18.79 -15.30 -18.99
N GLY A 64 19.19 -16.14 -18.03
CA GLY A 64 20.43 -16.93 -18.06
C GLY A 64 21.75 -16.13 -18.07
N ARG A 65 21.72 -14.79 -18.06
CA ARG A 65 22.90 -13.92 -17.96
C ARG A 65 23.36 -13.73 -16.51
N ASN A 66 22.42 -13.62 -15.57
CA ASN A 66 22.66 -13.39 -14.14
C ASN A 66 23.68 -12.26 -13.90
N LEU A 67 23.37 -11.06 -14.41
CA LEU A 67 24.27 -9.91 -14.36
C LEU A 67 23.79 -8.87 -13.36
N ASP A 68 24.69 -8.50 -12.44
CA ASP A 68 24.56 -7.27 -11.67
C ASP A 68 25.16 -6.09 -12.43
N LEU A 69 24.38 -5.02 -12.52
CA LEU A 69 24.72 -3.78 -13.19
C LEU A 69 24.67 -2.63 -12.20
N TRP A 70 25.69 -1.77 -12.20
CA TRP A 70 25.84 -0.73 -11.19
C TRP A 70 26.59 0.49 -11.72
N PHE A 71 26.51 1.60 -10.98
CA PHE A 71 27.21 2.86 -11.23
C PHE A 71 27.93 3.32 -9.95
N SER A 72 29.27 3.44 -9.95
CA SER A 72 30.02 3.87 -8.74
C SER A 72 29.82 5.34 -8.37
N ILE A 73 29.05 6.09 -9.16
CA ILE A 73 28.62 7.44 -8.76
C ILE A 73 27.69 7.42 -7.53
N TYR A 74 27.02 6.30 -7.24
CA TYR A 74 26.26 6.14 -6.00
C TYR A 74 27.18 6.22 -4.77
N ASN A 75 26.85 7.08 -3.80
CA ASN A 75 27.72 7.43 -2.68
C ASN A 75 27.18 6.99 -1.30
N ASN A 76 26.23 6.05 -1.26
CA ASN A 76 25.55 5.63 -0.02
C ASN A 76 25.01 6.84 0.78
N PRO A 77 24.15 7.66 0.18
CA PRO A 77 23.64 8.86 0.83
C PRO A 77 22.80 8.48 2.06
N THR A 78 22.81 9.33 3.09
CA THR A 78 21.95 9.13 4.27
C THR A 78 20.47 9.39 3.97
N THR A 79 20.17 10.04 2.85
CA THR A 79 18.80 10.25 2.34
C THR A 79 18.80 10.31 0.82
N GLN A 80 17.78 9.72 0.19
CA GLN A 80 17.57 9.73 -1.26
C GLN A 80 16.08 9.66 -1.59
N LYS A 81 15.73 9.96 -2.83
CA LYS A 81 14.40 9.69 -3.39
C LYS A 81 14.47 8.47 -4.29
N TRP A 82 13.42 7.66 -4.26
CA TRP A 82 13.21 6.58 -5.19
C TRP A 82 11.75 6.61 -5.67
N TYR A 83 11.53 6.71 -6.97
CA TYR A 83 10.20 6.94 -7.53
C TYR A 83 10.09 6.51 -9.00
N ASN A 84 8.86 6.39 -9.49
CA ASN A 84 8.56 6.22 -10.92
C ASN A 84 8.55 7.57 -11.64
N GLU A 85 9.27 7.70 -12.75
CA GLU A 85 9.23 8.90 -13.60
C GLU A 85 7.78 9.17 -14.05
N GLU A 86 7.36 10.43 -14.05
CA GLU A 86 5.97 10.87 -14.29
C GLU A 86 4.94 10.25 -13.33
N GLY A 87 5.39 9.72 -12.20
CA GLY A 87 4.58 9.21 -11.11
C GLY A 87 4.22 7.72 -11.23
N TYR A 88 4.14 7.16 -12.42
CA TYR A 88 3.64 5.78 -12.62
C TYR A 88 4.28 5.00 -13.77
N LEU A 89 5.02 5.65 -14.67
CA LEU A 89 5.66 4.90 -15.76
C LEU A 89 6.70 3.94 -15.17
N PRO A 90 6.89 2.74 -15.76
CA PRO A 90 7.90 1.78 -15.32
C PRO A 90 9.31 2.25 -15.70
N CYS A 91 9.66 3.44 -15.21
CA CYS A 91 10.96 4.06 -15.29
C CYS A 91 11.37 4.47 -13.87
N LEU A 92 12.19 3.64 -13.23
CA LEU A 92 12.59 3.84 -11.84
C LEU A 92 13.74 4.85 -11.75
N VAL A 93 13.63 5.77 -10.80
CA VAL A 93 14.57 6.89 -10.61
C VAL A 93 15.12 6.90 -9.20
N THR A 94 16.44 6.75 -9.09
CA THR A 94 17.20 6.97 -7.86
C THR A 94 17.79 8.38 -7.89
N GLU A 95 17.42 9.24 -6.96
CA GLU A 95 17.89 10.65 -6.88
C GLU A 95 18.56 10.93 -5.53
N PHE A 96 19.79 11.45 -5.56
CA PHE A 96 20.58 11.77 -4.38
C PHE A 96 21.56 12.92 -4.62
N GLU A 97 22.14 13.45 -3.54
CA GLU A 97 23.14 14.52 -3.59
C GLU A 97 24.56 13.98 -3.44
N ARG A 98 25.49 14.52 -4.24
CA ARG A 98 26.92 14.22 -4.19
C ARG A 98 27.73 15.43 -4.65
N ASP A 99 28.69 15.89 -3.83
CA ASP A 99 29.65 16.94 -4.20
C ASP A 99 28.98 18.22 -4.77
N ASN A 100 27.93 18.73 -4.11
CA ASN A 100 27.07 19.84 -4.55
C ASN A 100 26.34 19.61 -5.88
N CYS A 101 26.16 18.35 -6.28
CA CYS A 101 25.41 17.97 -7.45
C CYS A 101 24.23 17.08 -7.10
N THR A 102 23.08 17.30 -7.76
CA THR A 102 22.02 16.29 -7.79
C THR A 102 22.38 15.25 -8.84
N VAL A 103 22.40 13.99 -8.44
CA VAL A 103 22.58 12.83 -9.32
C VAL A 103 21.24 12.11 -9.46
N LYS A 104 20.87 11.75 -10.70
CA LYS A 104 19.72 10.87 -10.99
C LYS A 104 20.17 9.67 -11.80
N ILE A 105 19.84 8.47 -11.35
CA ILE A 105 20.00 7.22 -12.11
C ILE A 105 18.60 6.76 -12.50
N LYS A 106 18.31 6.71 -13.80
CA LYS A 106 17.02 6.30 -14.34
C LYS A 106 17.15 4.98 -15.10
N HIS A 107 16.19 4.07 -14.94
CA HIS A 107 16.12 2.81 -15.71
C HIS A 107 14.73 2.60 -16.29
N PHE A 108 14.61 2.13 -17.53
CA PHE A 108 13.36 1.62 -18.10
C PHE A 108 13.63 0.53 -19.15
N GLY A 109 12.63 -0.31 -19.42
CA GLY A 109 12.67 -1.29 -20.51
C GLY A 109 11.93 -0.79 -21.76
N ASP A 110 12.45 -1.11 -22.95
CA ASP A 110 11.75 -0.91 -24.22
C ASP A 110 11.92 -2.11 -25.15
N LYS A 111 10.87 -2.43 -25.91
CA LYS A 111 10.92 -3.52 -26.89
C LYS A 111 11.61 -3.06 -28.17
N VAL A 112 12.68 -3.77 -28.56
CA VAL A 112 13.46 -3.47 -29.76
C VAL A 112 13.62 -4.73 -30.60
N THR A 113 13.35 -4.62 -31.91
CA THR A 113 13.60 -5.70 -32.87
C THR A 113 14.97 -5.52 -33.51
N LEU A 114 15.89 -6.45 -33.27
CA LEU A 114 17.25 -6.44 -33.81
C LEU A 114 17.53 -7.73 -34.57
N GLY A 115 17.93 -7.62 -35.85
CA GLY A 115 18.20 -8.80 -36.68
C GLY A 115 17.00 -9.73 -36.87
N GLY A 116 15.77 -9.20 -36.78
CA GLY A 116 14.52 -9.98 -36.87
C GLY A 116 14.05 -10.59 -35.55
N ASN A 117 14.84 -10.46 -34.47
CA ASN A 117 14.51 -10.99 -33.14
C ASN A 117 14.08 -9.87 -32.19
N ASN A 118 13.17 -10.17 -31.27
CA ASN A 118 12.68 -9.20 -30.28
C ASN A 118 13.48 -9.28 -28.99
N PHE A 119 13.79 -8.13 -28.42
CA PHE A 119 14.45 -8.01 -27.12
C PHE A 119 13.75 -6.95 -26.29
N VAL A 120 13.80 -7.12 -24.98
CA VAL A 120 13.71 -5.99 -24.05
C VAL A 120 15.11 -5.42 -23.90
N ILE A 121 15.28 -4.13 -24.22
CA ILE A 121 16.51 -3.40 -23.95
C ILE A 121 16.27 -2.51 -22.73
N ALA A 122 17.06 -2.71 -21.68
CA ALA A 122 17.08 -1.85 -20.50
C ALA A 122 17.95 -0.62 -20.78
N TYR A 123 17.32 0.55 -20.82
CA TYR A 123 17.98 1.84 -21.00
C TYR A 123 18.22 2.49 -19.66
N SER A 124 19.41 3.07 -19.49
CA SER A 124 19.82 3.77 -18.27
C SER A 124 20.34 5.16 -18.57
N ARG A 125 20.03 6.14 -17.72
CA ARG A 125 20.59 7.50 -17.80
C ARG A 125 21.09 7.93 -16.43
N VAL A 126 22.36 8.33 -16.37
CA VAL A 126 22.94 9.02 -15.21
C VAL A 126 23.01 10.50 -15.52
N SER A 127 22.20 11.30 -14.82
CA SER A 127 22.17 12.77 -14.94
C SER A 127 22.88 13.39 -13.74
N VAL A 128 23.76 14.36 -13.98
CA VAL A 128 24.46 15.11 -12.93
C VAL A 128 24.22 16.60 -13.14
N TYR A 129 23.51 17.23 -12.20
CA TYR A 129 23.27 18.68 -12.20
C TYR A 129 24.11 19.36 -11.12
N ASN A 130 24.93 20.35 -11.49
CA ASN A 130 25.84 21.04 -10.58
C ASN A 130 25.22 22.33 -10.03
N HIS A 131 24.92 22.36 -8.72
CA HIS A 131 24.41 23.55 -8.00
C HIS A 131 25.51 24.53 -7.60
N GLY A 132 26.77 24.10 -7.66
CA GLY A 132 27.92 24.86 -7.19
C GLY A 132 28.31 26.01 -8.11
N THR A 133 29.34 26.74 -7.70
CA THR A 133 29.91 27.87 -8.44
C THR A 133 31.19 27.51 -9.18
N SER A 134 31.62 26.25 -9.15
CA SER A 134 32.81 25.74 -9.83
C SER A 134 32.51 24.43 -10.55
N ALA A 135 33.27 24.12 -11.59
CA ALA A 135 33.13 22.87 -12.32
C ALA A 135 33.44 21.68 -11.41
N VAL A 136 32.64 20.62 -11.52
CA VAL A 136 32.78 19.38 -10.76
C VAL A 136 32.97 18.22 -11.73
N THR A 137 33.91 17.30 -11.46
CA THR A 137 34.13 16.11 -12.27
C THR A 137 33.55 14.89 -11.56
N LEU A 138 32.43 14.37 -12.07
CA LEU A 138 31.76 13.17 -11.56
C LEU A 138 31.47 12.24 -12.74
N ALA A 139 32.15 11.10 -12.75
CA ALA A 139 31.90 10.06 -13.75
C ALA A 139 30.77 9.12 -13.28
N PRO A 140 29.91 8.62 -14.20
CA PRO A 140 28.90 7.61 -13.85
C PRO A 140 29.49 6.35 -13.22
N GLY A 141 30.65 5.90 -13.73
CA GLY A 141 31.34 4.73 -13.20
C GLY A 141 30.56 3.43 -13.41
N GLN A 142 29.93 3.29 -14.57
CA GLN A 142 29.22 2.07 -14.99
C GLN A 142 30.18 0.88 -15.14
N ASN A 143 29.71 -0.34 -14.86
CA ASN A 143 30.48 -1.54 -15.16
C ASN A 143 30.53 -1.86 -16.68
N SER A 144 31.40 -2.80 -17.06
CA SER A 144 31.70 -3.11 -18.48
C SER A 144 30.59 -3.83 -19.25
N ASN A 145 29.50 -4.21 -18.58
CA ASN A 145 28.38 -4.90 -19.23
C ASN A 145 27.47 -3.95 -20.03
N TYR A 146 27.48 -2.66 -19.70
CA TYR A 146 26.70 -1.65 -20.40
C TYR A 146 27.26 -1.31 -21.77
N THR A 147 26.37 -1.10 -22.73
CA THR A 147 26.66 -0.39 -23.98
C THR A 147 26.49 1.10 -23.75
N ALA A 148 27.55 1.90 -23.91
CA ALA A 148 27.46 3.35 -23.87
C ALA A 148 26.77 3.89 -25.13
N LEU A 149 25.76 4.74 -24.96
CA LEU A 149 25.05 5.42 -26.05
C LEU A 149 25.55 6.85 -26.29
N THR A 150 26.26 7.41 -25.31
CA THR A 150 26.80 8.78 -25.36
C THR A 150 28.24 8.77 -24.84
N ASN A 151 29.02 9.78 -25.24
CA ASN A 151 30.39 9.99 -24.76
C ASN A 151 30.57 11.45 -24.28
N ASN A 152 29.68 11.88 -23.38
CA ASN A 152 29.69 13.24 -22.85
C ASN A 152 30.79 13.42 -21.80
N SER A 153 31.22 14.68 -21.61
CA SER A 153 32.22 15.06 -20.60
C SER A 153 31.74 14.69 -19.19
N THR A 154 32.61 14.08 -18.37
CA THR A 154 32.31 13.85 -16.94
C THR A 154 32.51 15.11 -16.07
N THR A 155 32.96 16.21 -16.67
CA THR A 155 33.03 17.53 -16.02
C THR A 155 31.75 18.31 -16.28
N VAL A 156 31.08 18.70 -15.21
CA VAL A 156 29.81 19.43 -15.21
C VAL A 156 30.06 20.87 -14.74
N GLN A 157 29.76 21.83 -15.61
CA GLN A 157 29.92 23.25 -15.30
C GLN A 157 28.83 23.73 -14.33
N PRO A 158 29.07 24.82 -13.57
CA PRO A 158 28.07 25.46 -12.70
C PRO A 158 26.73 25.68 -13.41
N GLY A 159 25.64 25.27 -12.76
CA GLY A 159 24.28 25.43 -13.28
C GLY A 159 23.96 24.59 -14.53
N GLN A 160 24.82 23.65 -14.92
CA GLN A 160 24.60 22.76 -16.05
C GLN A 160 24.24 21.34 -15.60
N THR A 161 23.55 20.62 -16.48
CA THR A 161 23.33 19.17 -16.36
C THR A 161 24.10 18.45 -17.46
N VAL A 162 24.78 17.36 -17.12
CA VAL A 162 25.30 16.40 -18.11
C VAL A 162 24.62 15.06 -17.92
N ASN A 163 24.19 14.44 -19.02
CA ASN A 163 23.59 13.11 -19.06
C ASN A 163 24.56 12.10 -19.67
N HIS A 164 24.62 10.91 -19.10
CA HIS A 164 25.34 9.77 -19.65
C HIS A 164 24.37 8.60 -19.82
N ASP A 165 24.21 8.17 -21.06
CA ASP A 165 23.22 7.19 -21.47
C ASP A 165 23.85 5.83 -21.78
N PHE A 166 23.19 4.77 -21.33
CA PHE A 166 23.63 3.40 -21.43
C PHE A 166 22.46 2.49 -21.81
N ALA A 167 22.76 1.32 -22.38
CA ALA A 167 21.77 0.30 -22.68
C ALA A 167 22.35 -1.11 -22.57
N ILE A 168 21.47 -2.09 -22.35
CA ILE A 168 21.81 -3.51 -22.35
C ILE A 168 20.57 -4.34 -22.69
N ALA A 169 20.73 -5.41 -23.46
CA ALA A 169 19.65 -6.37 -23.68
C ALA A 169 19.39 -7.17 -22.39
N ALA A 170 18.13 -7.25 -21.98
CA ALA A 170 17.71 -7.81 -20.70
C ALA A 170 16.87 -9.08 -20.82
N ASP A 171 15.94 -9.12 -21.78
CA ASP A 171 15.07 -10.28 -22.00
C ASP A 171 14.87 -10.54 -23.50
N ARG A 172 14.55 -11.78 -23.84
CA ARG A 172 14.28 -12.28 -25.20
C ARG A 172 12.84 -12.79 -25.35
N PHE A 173 11.93 -12.47 -24.43
CA PHE A 173 10.57 -12.99 -24.41
C PHE A 173 10.54 -14.53 -24.46
N GLY A 174 11.48 -15.17 -23.75
CA GLY A 174 11.69 -16.63 -23.77
C GLY A 174 12.42 -17.19 -25.01
N GLY A 175 12.93 -16.32 -25.89
CA GLY A 175 13.72 -16.71 -27.06
C GLY A 175 15.13 -17.23 -26.70
N THR A 176 15.63 -18.19 -27.47
CA THR A 176 16.95 -18.82 -27.23
C THR A 176 18.06 -18.32 -28.17
N TYR A 177 17.78 -17.31 -28.99
CA TYR A 177 18.74 -16.73 -29.93
C TYR A 177 19.83 -15.91 -29.23
N ALA A 178 20.93 -15.68 -29.96
CA ALA A 178 22.08 -14.94 -29.45
C ALA A 178 21.73 -13.51 -29.05
N TRP A 179 22.40 -13.01 -28.01
CA TRP A 179 22.32 -11.62 -27.57
C TRP A 179 22.81 -10.66 -28.66
N PRO A 180 22.19 -9.48 -28.80
CA PRO A 180 22.61 -8.50 -29.78
C PRO A 180 23.95 -7.89 -29.39
N SER A 181 24.75 -7.51 -30.39
CA SER A 181 26.03 -6.85 -30.14
C SER A 181 25.85 -5.42 -29.61
N SER A 182 26.83 -4.89 -28.88
CA SER A 182 26.81 -3.50 -28.42
C SER A 182 26.66 -2.49 -29.56
N SER A 183 27.25 -2.74 -30.73
CA SER A 183 27.07 -1.87 -31.89
C SER A 183 25.64 -1.93 -32.44
N SER A 184 24.98 -3.08 -32.41
CA SER A 184 23.58 -3.23 -32.78
C SER A 184 22.65 -2.48 -31.81
N ILE A 185 22.92 -2.57 -30.50
CA ILE A 185 22.16 -1.83 -29.48
C ILE A 185 22.35 -0.32 -29.66
N ALA A 186 23.60 0.15 -29.81
CA ALA A 186 23.88 1.57 -29.99
C ALA A 186 23.28 2.15 -31.28
N ALA A 187 23.18 1.34 -32.34
CA ALA A 187 22.55 1.73 -33.60
C ALA A 187 21.01 1.75 -33.54
N ALA A 188 20.39 1.15 -32.50
CA ALA A 188 18.94 1.04 -32.38
C ALA A 188 18.25 2.39 -32.08
N GLY A 189 18.95 3.29 -31.39
CA GLY A 189 18.42 4.60 -31.05
C GLY A 189 19.03 5.22 -29.80
N SER A 190 18.53 6.39 -29.45
CA SER A 190 18.94 7.13 -28.25
C SER A 190 18.05 6.81 -27.05
N TRP A 191 18.52 7.12 -25.84
CA TRP A 191 17.72 7.01 -24.62
C TRP A 191 16.39 7.78 -24.74
N ASP A 192 16.40 9.01 -25.27
CA ASP A 192 15.18 9.84 -25.39
C ASP A 192 14.17 9.27 -26.39
N THR A 193 14.66 8.68 -27.48
CA THR A 193 13.82 7.97 -28.47
C THR A 193 13.08 6.81 -27.83
N HIS A 194 13.81 5.95 -27.10
CA HIS A 194 13.25 4.76 -26.48
C HIS A 194 12.40 5.09 -25.25
N TYR A 195 12.72 6.14 -24.48
CA TYR A 195 11.88 6.61 -23.39
C TYR A 195 10.53 7.10 -23.92
N THR A 196 10.54 7.85 -25.03
CA THR A 196 9.32 8.29 -25.71
C THR A 196 8.49 7.10 -26.22
N ASN A 197 9.13 6.06 -26.76
CA ASN A 197 8.45 4.84 -27.19
C ASN A 197 7.77 4.10 -26.02
N MET A 198 8.53 3.85 -24.95
CA MET A 198 8.04 3.22 -23.71
C MET A 198 6.85 4.01 -23.12
N LYS A 199 7.00 5.33 -23.00
CA LYS A 199 5.94 6.22 -22.52
C LYS A 199 4.67 6.12 -23.38
N ASN A 200 4.81 6.19 -24.70
CA ASN A 200 3.66 6.15 -25.61
C ASN A 200 2.96 4.80 -25.57
N PHE A 201 3.72 3.71 -25.49
CA PHE A 201 3.17 2.36 -25.38
C PHE A 201 2.33 2.18 -24.11
N TRP A 202 2.90 2.48 -22.94
CA TRP A 202 2.20 2.29 -21.68
C TRP A 202 1.00 3.21 -21.54
N ASN A 203 1.11 4.48 -21.94
CA ASN A 203 -0.05 5.38 -21.96
C ASN A 203 -1.11 4.96 -22.97
N GLY A 204 -0.71 4.37 -24.11
CA GLY A 204 -1.63 3.77 -25.07
C GLY A 204 -2.44 2.61 -24.47
N LYS A 205 -1.78 1.72 -23.72
CA LYS A 205 -2.45 0.64 -22.98
C LYS A 205 -3.39 1.18 -21.89
N LEU A 206 -2.90 2.10 -21.06
CA LEU A 206 -3.68 2.73 -19.99
C LEU A 206 -4.91 3.49 -20.54
N GLY A 207 -4.83 4.02 -21.76
CA GLY A 207 -5.95 4.67 -22.44
C GLY A 207 -7.11 3.73 -22.81
N ASN A 208 -6.89 2.42 -22.84
CA ASN A 208 -7.91 1.42 -23.20
C ASN A 208 -8.69 0.86 -22.00
N ILE A 209 -8.23 1.13 -20.78
CA ILE A 209 -8.84 0.67 -19.53
C ILE A 209 -9.55 1.83 -18.80
N VAL A 210 -10.09 1.58 -17.60
CA VAL A 210 -10.68 2.62 -16.75
C VAL A 210 -9.72 3.81 -16.64
N ASN A 211 -10.19 5.00 -16.99
CA ASN A 211 -9.37 6.20 -16.93
C ASN A 211 -9.83 7.09 -15.76
N ILE A 212 -9.13 6.98 -14.63
CA ILE A 212 -9.31 7.86 -13.48
C ILE A 212 -8.58 9.17 -13.77
N THR A 213 -9.35 10.22 -14.08
CA THR A 213 -8.80 11.53 -14.45
C THR A 213 -8.53 12.42 -13.24
N GLN A 214 -9.30 12.25 -12.16
CA GLN A 214 -9.15 13.04 -10.95
C GLN A 214 -9.61 12.28 -9.71
N LEU A 215 -8.80 12.35 -8.65
CA LEU A 215 -9.15 11.98 -7.28
C LEU A 215 -8.65 13.06 -6.33
N PRO A 216 -9.28 13.25 -5.16
CA PRO A 216 -8.75 14.13 -4.13
C PRO A 216 -7.37 13.72 -3.62
N ASP A 217 -7.00 12.45 -3.76
CA ASP A 217 -5.65 11.92 -3.54
C ASP A 217 -5.07 11.34 -4.84
N THR A 218 -4.14 12.06 -5.45
CA THR A 218 -3.55 11.68 -6.75
C THR A 218 -2.59 10.49 -6.66
N SER A 219 -2.10 10.16 -5.46
CA SER A 219 -1.17 9.01 -5.29
C SER A 219 -1.85 7.68 -5.66
N LEU A 220 -3.15 7.56 -5.41
CA LEU A 220 -3.96 6.40 -5.78
C LEU A 220 -4.05 6.22 -7.30
N ILE A 221 -4.08 7.31 -8.07
CA ILE A 221 -4.06 7.25 -9.54
C ILE A 221 -2.73 6.69 -10.03
N ASN A 222 -1.62 7.12 -9.42
CA ASN A 222 -0.30 6.63 -9.77
C ASN A 222 -0.13 5.16 -9.39
N ALA A 223 -0.59 4.75 -8.21
CA ALA A 223 -0.56 3.36 -7.75
C ALA A 223 -1.36 2.44 -8.67
N TYR A 224 -2.58 2.85 -9.04
CA TYR A 224 -3.41 2.18 -10.04
C TYR A 224 -2.68 1.96 -11.37
N LYS A 225 -2.10 3.03 -11.94
CA LYS A 225 -1.43 2.97 -13.24
C LYS A 225 -0.15 2.14 -13.19
N ALA A 226 0.65 2.32 -12.13
CA ALA A 226 1.87 1.54 -11.91
C ALA A 226 1.56 0.06 -11.77
N GLY A 227 0.54 -0.29 -10.97
CA GLY A 227 0.13 -1.68 -10.79
C GLY A 227 -0.35 -2.36 -12.06
N TYR A 228 -1.04 -1.64 -12.96
CA TYR A 228 -1.36 -2.17 -14.29
C TYR A 228 -0.09 -2.43 -15.12
N CYS A 229 0.84 -1.46 -15.18
CA CYS A 229 2.10 -1.64 -15.91
C CYS A 229 2.91 -2.82 -15.36
N TYR A 230 3.06 -2.92 -14.04
CA TYR A 230 3.79 -4.02 -13.39
C TYR A 230 3.13 -5.37 -13.63
N THR A 231 1.79 -5.45 -13.55
CA THR A 231 1.07 -6.69 -13.88
C THR A 231 1.40 -7.13 -15.29
N ARG A 232 1.39 -6.21 -16.27
CA ARG A 232 1.68 -6.55 -17.67
C ARG A 232 3.15 -6.87 -17.93
N ILE A 233 4.08 -6.32 -17.14
CA ILE A 233 5.51 -6.66 -17.22
C ILE A 233 5.77 -8.06 -16.68
N ILE A 234 5.22 -8.36 -15.51
CA ILE A 234 5.43 -9.61 -14.77
C ILE A 234 4.71 -10.79 -15.42
N ASN A 235 3.72 -10.53 -16.29
CA ASN A 235 3.09 -11.58 -17.06
C ASN A 235 4.10 -12.19 -18.05
N ASP A 236 4.35 -13.49 -17.92
CA ASP A 236 5.18 -14.28 -18.83
C ASP A 236 4.44 -14.56 -20.14
N GLY A 237 4.24 -13.51 -20.93
CA GLY A 237 3.30 -13.49 -22.04
C GLY A 237 1.86 -13.63 -21.57
N TYR A 238 1.35 -14.87 -21.55
CA TYR A 238 -0.02 -15.18 -21.10
C TYR A 238 -0.07 -16.03 -19.82
N ASP A 239 1.09 -16.40 -19.28
CA ASP A 239 1.19 -17.11 -18.01
C ASP A 239 1.24 -16.03 -16.89
N ILE A 240 0.11 -15.84 -16.19
CA ILE A 240 -0.07 -14.78 -15.18
C ILE A 240 0.71 -15.13 -13.91
N HIS A 241 1.96 -14.67 -13.84
CA HIS A 241 2.83 -14.80 -12.68
C HIS A 241 2.51 -13.75 -11.62
N VAL A 242 2.93 -14.01 -10.38
CA VAL A 242 2.59 -13.16 -9.23
C VAL A 242 3.71 -12.17 -8.90
N GLY A 243 4.97 -12.51 -9.20
CA GLY A 243 6.10 -11.59 -9.06
C GLY A 243 7.39 -12.16 -9.64
N GLU A 244 8.45 -11.36 -9.69
CA GLU A 244 9.69 -11.72 -10.42
C GLU A 244 10.79 -12.26 -9.50
N ASN A 245 10.83 -11.81 -8.25
CA ASN A 245 11.89 -12.11 -7.28
C ASN A 245 11.51 -13.18 -6.24
N GLY A 246 10.56 -14.07 -6.56
CA GLY A 246 10.18 -15.18 -5.69
C GLY A 246 9.01 -16.01 -6.21
N TYR A 247 8.04 -15.37 -6.86
CA TYR A 247 6.82 -16.01 -7.40
C TYR A 247 6.73 -15.92 -8.92
N ASP A 248 7.83 -16.28 -9.57
CA ASP A 248 7.95 -16.39 -11.03
C ASP A 248 7.29 -17.70 -11.51
N ILE A 249 6.02 -17.87 -11.14
CA ILE A 249 5.19 -19.05 -11.38
C ILE A 249 3.71 -18.67 -11.31
N VAL A 250 2.87 -19.46 -11.97
CA VAL A 250 1.41 -19.37 -11.91
C VAL A 250 0.86 -20.06 -10.66
N PHE A 251 0.16 -19.31 -9.81
CA PHE A 251 -0.72 -19.82 -8.76
C PHE A 251 -2.18 -19.54 -9.17
N ASP A 252 -2.98 -20.58 -9.38
CA ASP A 252 -4.30 -20.46 -10.03
C ASP A 252 -5.30 -19.58 -9.27
N HIS A 253 -5.30 -19.60 -7.93
CA HIS A 253 -6.16 -18.71 -7.15
C HIS A 253 -5.77 -17.23 -7.28
N ASP A 254 -4.48 -16.93 -7.47
CA ASP A 254 -3.94 -15.59 -7.65
C ASP A 254 -4.24 -15.10 -9.05
N SER A 255 -3.94 -15.94 -10.05
CA SER A 255 -4.17 -15.64 -11.46
C SER A 255 -5.65 -15.37 -11.74
N ILE A 256 -6.58 -16.11 -11.13
CA ILE A 256 -8.03 -15.81 -11.22
C ILE A 256 -8.32 -14.37 -10.74
N GLY A 257 -7.73 -13.95 -9.63
CA GLY A 257 -7.89 -12.59 -9.09
C GLY A 257 -7.27 -11.51 -9.98
N ILE A 258 -6.08 -11.76 -10.54
CA ILE A 258 -5.39 -10.82 -11.44
C ILE A 258 -6.18 -10.67 -12.75
N ILE A 259 -6.59 -11.79 -13.38
CA ILE A 259 -7.36 -11.80 -14.63
C ILE A 259 -8.69 -11.07 -14.46
N THR A 260 -9.40 -11.34 -13.37
CA THR A 260 -10.70 -10.68 -13.11
C THR A 260 -10.54 -9.18 -12.89
N ASN A 261 -9.45 -8.74 -12.25
CA ASN A 261 -9.13 -7.31 -12.16
C ASN A 261 -8.87 -6.70 -13.55
N LEU A 262 -8.06 -7.33 -14.41
CA LEU A 262 -7.82 -6.85 -15.78
C LEU A 262 -9.13 -6.72 -16.58
N ILE A 263 -10.04 -7.69 -16.47
CA ILE A 263 -11.37 -7.64 -17.09
C ILE A 263 -12.22 -6.50 -16.50
N ASN A 264 -12.17 -6.30 -15.18
CA ASN A 264 -12.87 -5.19 -14.49
C ASN A 264 -12.33 -3.81 -14.90
N LEU A 265 -11.05 -3.70 -15.22
CA LEU A 265 -10.44 -2.52 -15.81
C LEU A 265 -10.82 -2.35 -17.29
N GLY A 266 -11.30 -3.42 -17.91
CA GLY A 266 -11.75 -3.45 -19.30
C GLY A 266 -10.65 -3.78 -20.30
N ASP A 267 -9.56 -4.38 -19.84
CA ASP A 267 -8.52 -4.99 -20.67
C ASP A 267 -9.01 -6.33 -21.24
N LEU A 268 -9.95 -6.26 -22.19
CA LEU A 268 -10.62 -7.44 -22.74
C LEU A 268 -9.87 -8.07 -23.91
N GLY A 269 -8.86 -7.40 -24.46
CA GLY A 269 -8.16 -7.82 -25.69
C GLY A 269 -7.48 -9.18 -25.54
N ASP A 270 -6.81 -9.39 -24.40
CA ASP A 270 -6.08 -10.62 -24.09
C ASP A 270 -6.86 -11.55 -23.14
N ALA A 271 -8.06 -11.16 -22.70
CA ALA A 271 -8.78 -11.85 -21.63
C ALA A 271 -8.98 -13.34 -21.91
N LYS A 272 -9.33 -13.74 -23.14
CA LYS A 272 -9.48 -15.15 -23.51
C LYS A 272 -8.17 -15.93 -23.38
N ASN A 273 -7.06 -15.36 -23.85
CA ASN A 273 -5.74 -16.00 -23.77
C ASN A 273 -5.34 -16.25 -22.31
N PHE A 274 -5.64 -15.31 -21.41
CA PHE A 274 -5.39 -15.50 -19.98
C PHE A 274 -6.35 -16.53 -19.35
N ILE A 275 -7.65 -16.47 -19.67
CA ILE A 275 -8.65 -17.40 -19.12
C ILE A 275 -8.33 -18.84 -19.53
N ASP A 276 -7.97 -19.07 -20.79
CA ASP A 276 -7.66 -20.41 -21.32
C ASP A 276 -6.45 -21.05 -20.62
N ARG A 277 -5.56 -20.25 -20.01
CA ARG A 277 -4.38 -20.73 -19.27
C ARG A 277 -4.68 -21.23 -17.87
N ILE A 278 -5.78 -20.79 -17.25
CA ILE A 278 -6.13 -21.16 -15.86
C ILE A 278 -6.19 -22.67 -15.69
N GLN A 279 -6.79 -23.39 -16.64
CA GLN A 279 -6.97 -24.85 -16.55
C GLN A 279 -5.63 -25.60 -16.45
N SER A 280 -4.55 -25.07 -17.04
CA SER A 280 -3.24 -25.72 -17.04
C SER A 280 -2.51 -25.63 -15.69
N ALA A 281 -3.02 -24.83 -14.75
CA ALA A 281 -2.35 -24.51 -13.50
C ALA A 281 -3.18 -24.84 -12.24
N LEU A 282 -4.29 -25.59 -12.36
CA LEU A 282 -5.22 -25.82 -11.25
C LEU A 282 -4.61 -26.60 -10.07
N GLN A 283 -4.22 -25.90 -9.00
CA GLN A 283 -3.56 -26.44 -7.80
C GLN A 283 -4.47 -26.37 -6.58
N TYR A 284 -5.10 -25.22 -6.33
CA TYR A 284 -5.85 -24.94 -5.11
C TYR A 284 -7.33 -25.36 -5.18
N SER A 285 -7.96 -25.62 -4.03
CA SER A 285 -9.37 -26.01 -3.99
C SER A 285 -10.28 -24.80 -4.21
N ASP A 286 -9.99 -23.67 -3.56
CA ASP A 286 -10.73 -22.42 -3.74
C ASP A 286 -10.73 -21.89 -5.18
N ALA A 287 -9.62 -22.07 -5.92
CA ALA A 287 -9.54 -21.76 -7.34
C ALA A 287 -10.52 -22.57 -8.19
N LYS A 288 -10.64 -23.88 -7.93
CA LYS A 288 -11.60 -24.77 -8.62
C LYS A 288 -13.03 -24.32 -8.35
N TRP A 289 -13.33 -23.97 -7.10
CA TRP A 289 -14.67 -23.51 -6.74
C TRP A 289 -15.00 -22.15 -7.37
N LYS A 290 -14.02 -21.25 -7.51
CA LYS A 290 -14.17 -19.94 -8.18
C LYS A 290 -13.91 -19.97 -9.70
N PHE A 291 -13.71 -21.14 -10.31
CA PHE A 291 -13.30 -21.27 -11.71
C PHE A 291 -14.27 -20.61 -12.71
N SER A 292 -15.56 -20.54 -12.37
CA SER A 292 -16.57 -19.89 -13.21
C SER A 292 -16.47 -18.36 -13.24
N TRP A 293 -15.76 -17.74 -12.29
CA TRP A 293 -15.76 -16.28 -12.11
C TRP A 293 -15.14 -15.50 -13.29
N PRO A 294 -13.93 -15.81 -13.79
CA PRO A 294 -13.36 -15.11 -14.95
C PRO A 294 -14.26 -15.18 -16.19
N TYR A 295 -14.87 -16.35 -16.45
CA TYR A 295 -15.83 -16.53 -17.54
C TYR A 295 -17.11 -15.72 -17.35
N ALA A 296 -17.66 -15.70 -16.13
CA ALA A 296 -18.87 -14.95 -15.82
C ALA A 296 -18.65 -13.45 -15.99
N LEU A 297 -17.52 -12.94 -15.50
CA LEU A 297 -17.16 -11.54 -15.63
C LEU A 297 -16.85 -11.16 -17.07
N TYR A 298 -16.11 -11.99 -17.80
CA TYR A 298 -15.89 -11.80 -19.23
C TYR A 298 -17.21 -11.75 -19.98
N LEU A 299 -18.12 -12.71 -19.76
CA LEU A 299 -19.44 -12.75 -20.39
C LEU A 299 -20.34 -11.55 -20.02
N LEU A 300 -20.20 -11.05 -18.79
CA LEU A 300 -20.86 -9.81 -18.39
C LEU A 300 -20.35 -8.64 -19.22
N LYS A 301 -19.03 -8.43 -19.28
CA LYS A 301 -18.44 -7.27 -19.94
C LYS A 301 -18.47 -7.34 -21.47
N SER A 302 -18.24 -8.50 -22.07
CA SER A 302 -18.11 -8.66 -23.53
C SER A 302 -19.41 -9.06 -24.24
N GLY A 303 -20.32 -9.75 -23.53
CA GLY A 303 -21.50 -10.38 -24.13
C GLY A 303 -21.19 -11.65 -24.96
N ASP A 304 -19.95 -12.13 -24.98
CA ASP A 304 -19.51 -13.25 -25.83
C ASP A 304 -19.99 -14.61 -25.30
N THR A 305 -21.24 -14.95 -25.62
CA THR A 305 -21.85 -16.25 -25.27
C THR A 305 -21.21 -17.41 -26.02
N ALA A 306 -20.62 -17.18 -27.20
CA ALA A 306 -20.07 -18.24 -28.02
C ALA A 306 -18.83 -18.86 -27.36
N TYR A 307 -17.87 -18.02 -26.98
CA TYR A 307 -16.65 -18.46 -26.28
C TYR A 307 -16.97 -19.14 -24.95
N VAL A 308 -17.89 -18.58 -24.15
CA VAL A 308 -18.23 -19.17 -22.85
C VAL A 308 -19.00 -20.48 -23.01
N ASN A 309 -19.85 -20.61 -24.04
CA ASN A 309 -20.53 -21.87 -24.32
C ASN A 309 -19.57 -22.95 -24.84
N GLU A 310 -18.54 -22.60 -25.62
CA GLU A 310 -17.48 -23.52 -26.04
C GLU A 310 -16.72 -24.11 -24.85
N ASN A 311 -16.51 -23.31 -23.80
CA ASN A 311 -15.81 -23.72 -22.58
C ASN A 311 -16.75 -24.27 -21.47
N PHE A 312 -18.05 -24.40 -21.75
CA PHE A 312 -19.05 -24.70 -20.71
C PHE A 312 -18.80 -26.01 -19.97
N ASP A 313 -18.32 -27.05 -20.65
CA ASP A 313 -18.07 -28.35 -20.03
C ASP A 313 -16.94 -28.30 -18.99
N VAL A 314 -15.88 -27.51 -19.25
CA VAL A 314 -14.79 -27.31 -18.29
C VAL A 314 -15.25 -26.47 -17.10
N ILE A 315 -16.04 -25.43 -17.36
CA ILE A 315 -16.65 -24.60 -16.31
C ILE A 315 -17.55 -25.45 -15.40
N LYS A 316 -18.41 -26.28 -16.02
CA LYS A 316 -19.30 -27.20 -15.31
C LYS A 316 -18.52 -28.20 -14.47
N SER A 317 -17.54 -28.89 -15.07
CA SER A 317 -16.76 -29.92 -14.37
C SER A 317 -16.09 -29.39 -13.11
N ASN A 318 -15.44 -28.22 -13.19
CA ASN A 318 -14.81 -27.59 -12.02
C ASN A 318 -15.85 -27.13 -10.99
N THR A 319 -16.95 -26.52 -11.41
CA THR A 319 -17.98 -26.05 -10.46
C THR A 319 -18.64 -27.21 -9.71
N HIS A 320 -18.89 -28.35 -10.38
CA HIS A 320 -19.47 -29.56 -9.77
C HIS A 320 -18.59 -30.19 -8.69
N THR A 321 -17.30 -29.83 -8.60
CA THR A 321 -16.46 -30.24 -7.47
C THR A 321 -16.96 -29.69 -6.14
N ILE A 322 -17.69 -28.57 -6.13
CA ILE A 322 -18.27 -28.00 -4.91
C ILE A 322 -19.20 -29.02 -4.22
N GLU A 323 -20.00 -29.75 -4.99
CA GLU A 323 -20.90 -30.78 -4.43
C GLU A 323 -20.13 -31.95 -3.81
N SER A 324 -19.12 -32.46 -4.52
CA SER A 324 -18.37 -33.64 -4.07
C SER A 324 -17.36 -33.32 -2.96
N GLU A 325 -16.91 -32.07 -2.85
CA GLU A 325 -15.93 -31.62 -1.85
C GLU A 325 -16.56 -30.96 -0.62
N ARG A 326 -17.89 -30.90 -0.56
CA ARG A 326 -18.68 -30.50 0.63
C ARG A 326 -18.72 -31.62 1.67
N THR A 327 -17.55 -32.10 2.08
CA THR A 327 -17.36 -33.24 3.00
C THR A 327 -16.99 -32.83 4.42
N GLY A 328 -16.99 -31.53 4.71
CA GLY A 328 -16.77 -30.99 6.05
C GLY A 328 -17.93 -31.26 7.00
N PRO A 329 -17.73 -31.02 8.31
CA PRO A 329 -18.75 -31.24 9.33
C PRO A 329 -20.03 -30.46 9.03
N ASP A 330 -21.18 -31.10 9.23
CA ASP A 330 -22.49 -30.48 9.01
C ASP A 330 -22.73 -30.02 7.55
N GLY A 331 -21.96 -30.57 6.59
CA GLY A 331 -22.09 -30.24 5.18
C GLY A 331 -21.48 -28.88 4.81
N ILE A 332 -20.39 -28.47 5.45
CA ILE A 332 -19.55 -27.37 4.95
C ILE A 332 -18.49 -27.89 3.96
N MET A 333 -17.73 -26.99 3.34
CA MET A 333 -16.58 -27.38 2.52
C MET A 333 -15.54 -28.17 3.33
N LYS A 334 -14.83 -29.09 2.65
CA LYS A 334 -13.75 -29.89 3.25
C LYS A 334 -12.67 -29.03 3.90
N MET A 335 -11.84 -29.66 4.74
CA MET A 335 -10.62 -29.05 5.24
C MET A 335 -9.64 -28.82 4.08
N THR A 336 -8.97 -27.66 4.06
CA THR A 336 -7.96 -27.31 3.07
C THR A 336 -6.72 -26.72 3.75
N ASN A 337 -5.65 -26.56 2.97
CA ASN A 337 -4.44 -25.82 3.36
C ASN A 337 -4.45 -24.39 2.79
N ASP A 338 -5.59 -23.88 2.32
CA ASP A 338 -5.64 -22.69 1.46
C ASP A 338 -5.29 -21.37 2.19
N LEU A 339 -5.18 -21.41 3.52
CA LEU A 339 -4.54 -20.37 4.34
C LEU A 339 -3.28 -20.97 4.99
N ASP A 340 -2.32 -21.48 4.21
CA ASP A 340 -1.03 -22.14 4.59
C ASP A 340 -1.05 -22.99 5.87
N SER A 341 -2.19 -23.58 6.17
CA SER A 341 -2.47 -24.32 7.39
C SER A 341 -3.73 -25.13 7.16
N ASP A 342 -3.75 -26.33 7.72
CA ASP A 342 -4.93 -27.17 7.64
C ASP A 342 -6.06 -26.58 8.51
N GLY A 343 -7.23 -26.41 7.91
CA GLY A 343 -8.41 -25.95 8.64
C GLY A 343 -9.68 -25.99 7.82
N TYR A 344 -10.81 -25.89 8.53
CA TYR A 344 -12.11 -25.62 7.91
C TYR A 344 -12.26 -24.11 7.84
N TRP A 345 -11.96 -23.52 6.68
CA TRP A 345 -11.90 -22.07 6.53
C TRP A 345 -13.25 -21.49 6.11
N THR A 346 -13.63 -20.36 6.70
CA THR A 346 -14.82 -19.62 6.29
C THR A 346 -14.68 -19.14 4.85
N MET A 347 -13.47 -18.74 4.45
CA MET A 347 -13.19 -18.25 3.10
C MET A 347 -13.42 -19.33 2.02
N ASP A 348 -13.19 -20.61 2.31
CA ASP A 348 -13.46 -21.74 1.40
C ASP A 348 -14.95 -21.84 1.07
N ASN A 349 -15.77 -21.73 2.11
CA ASN A 349 -17.22 -21.75 2.01
C ASN A 349 -17.73 -20.52 1.24
N CYS A 350 -17.16 -19.35 1.48
CA CYS A 350 -17.42 -18.15 0.68
C CYS A 350 -17.06 -18.35 -0.80
N SER A 351 -15.87 -18.91 -1.09
CA SER A 351 -15.40 -19.18 -2.46
C SER A 351 -16.37 -20.11 -3.21
N ALA A 352 -16.85 -21.17 -2.55
CA ALA A 352 -17.85 -22.08 -3.12
C ALA A 352 -19.20 -21.40 -3.37
N LEU A 353 -19.73 -20.65 -2.40
CA LEU A 353 -20.98 -19.91 -2.57
C LEU A 353 -20.88 -18.88 -3.71
N PHE A 354 -19.73 -18.21 -3.82
CA PHE A 354 -19.48 -17.25 -4.89
C PHE A 354 -19.39 -17.95 -6.26
N GLY A 355 -18.66 -19.06 -6.36
CA GLY A 355 -18.55 -19.87 -7.56
C GLY A 355 -19.89 -20.38 -8.09
N LEU A 356 -20.80 -20.79 -7.20
CA LEU A 356 -22.17 -21.18 -7.57
C LEU A 356 -22.97 -19.99 -8.10
N SER A 357 -22.77 -18.80 -7.55
CA SER A 357 -23.45 -17.57 -8.00
C SER A 357 -23.02 -17.17 -9.41
N THR A 358 -21.71 -17.18 -9.69
CA THR A 358 -21.17 -16.89 -11.03
C THR A 358 -21.52 -17.99 -12.05
N TYR A 359 -21.55 -19.26 -11.63
CA TYR A 359 -21.97 -20.36 -12.49
C TYR A 359 -23.45 -20.26 -12.85
N LYS A 360 -24.33 -19.97 -11.88
CA LYS A 360 -25.75 -19.73 -12.12
C LYS A 360 -25.95 -18.62 -13.16
N TYR A 361 -25.22 -17.51 -13.02
CA TYR A 361 -25.27 -16.42 -14.01
C TYR A 361 -24.89 -16.89 -15.43
N ILE A 362 -23.81 -17.68 -15.58
CA ILE A 362 -23.44 -18.27 -16.88
C ILE A 362 -24.57 -19.16 -17.41
N CYS A 363 -25.11 -20.05 -16.58
CA CYS A 363 -26.20 -20.95 -16.96
C CYS A 363 -27.43 -20.18 -17.44
N ASP A 364 -27.83 -19.13 -16.72
CA ASP A 364 -28.96 -18.28 -17.10
C ASP A 364 -28.70 -17.58 -18.44
N ARG A 365 -27.50 -17.03 -18.64
CA ARG A 365 -27.09 -16.36 -19.88
C ARG A 365 -27.03 -17.30 -21.09
N LEU A 366 -26.68 -18.57 -20.87
CA LEU A 366 -26.57 -19.59 -21.92
C LEU A 366 -27.84 -20.46 -22.07
N GLY A 367 -28.89 -20.21 -21.29
CA GLY A 367 -30.13 -20.99 -21.33
C GLY A 367 -30.02 -22.43 -20.77
N LYS A 368 -29.05 -22.68 -19.89
CA LYS A 368 -28.80 -24.00 -19.25
C LYS A 368 -29.65 -24.15 -17.98
N THR A 369 -30.98 -24.20 -18.15
CA THR A 369 -31.95 -24.13 -17.05
C THR A 369 -31.77 -25.18 -15.97
N SER A 370 -31.48 -26.44 -16.32
CA SER A 370 -31.24 -27.51 -15.33
C SER A 370 -30.00 -27.26 -14.47
N GLU A 371 -28.92 -26.77 -15.06
CA GLU A 371 -27.68 -26.45 -14.33
C GLU A 371 -27.86 -25.20 -13.45
N SER A 372 -28.61 -24.19 -13.93
CA SER A 372 -28.98 -23.03 -13.12
C SER A 372 -29.79 -23.43 -11.88
N ALA A 373 -30.75 -24.34 -12.04
CA ALA A 373 -31.53 -24.88 -10.92
C ALA A 373 -30.67 -25.71 -9.96
N TRP A 374 -29.76 -26.55 -10.46
CA TRP A 374 -28.81 -27.29 -9.63
C TRP A 374 -27.92 -26.34 -8.81
N ALA A 375 -27.34 -25.32 -9.45
CA ALA A 375 -26.47 -24.35 -8.79
C ALA A 375 -27.20 -23.58 -7.69
N SER A 376 -28.45 -23.19 -7.95
CA SER A 376 -29.31 -22.49 -6.97
C SER A 376 -29.61 -23.39 -5.77
N ASN A 377 -30.05 -24.64 -6.00
CA ASN A 377 -30.36 -25.57 -4.91
C ASN A 377 -29.13 -25.91 -4.05
N LEU A 378 -27.97 -26.09 -4.69
CA LEU A 378 -26.72 -26.36 -3.98
C LEU A 378 -26.26 -25.13 -3.19
N TYR A 379 -26.40 -23.93 -3.75
CA TYR A 379 -26.11 -22.66 -3.07
C TYR A 379 -26.96 -22.53 -1.80
N ASP A 380 -28.28 -22.68 -1.89
CA ASP A 380 -29.20 -22.53 -0.75
C ASP A 380 -28.87 -23.55 0.37
N SER A 381 -28.60 -24.80 -0.03
CA SER A 381 -28.23 -25.86 0.90
C SER A 381 -26.89 -25.60 1.58
N LEU A 382 -25.89 -25.14 0.83
CA LEU A 382 -24.57 -24.80 1.38
C LEU A 382 -24.65 -23.58 2.29
N LEU A 383 -25.33 -22.51 1.88
CA LEU A 383 -25.50 -21.29 2.68
C LEU A 383 -26.18 -21.61 4.02
N THR A 384 -27.21 -22.46 3.99
CA THR A 384 -27.88 -22.96 5.20
C THR A 384 -26.90 -23.68 6.13
N SER A 385 -26.05 -24.55 5.58
CA SER A 385 -25.07 -25.32 6.37
C SER A 385 -23.99 -24.43 6.97
N VAL A 386 -23.51 -23.47 6.18
CA VAL A 386 -22.50 -22.48 6.60
C VAL A 386 -23.03 -21.59 7.72
N ASN A 387 -24.24 -21.02 7.56
CA ASN A 387 -24.86 -20.21 8.59
C ASN A 387 -25.12 -21.01 9.88
N ASN A 388 -25.71 -22.21 9.76
CA ASN A 388 -25.92 -23.09 10.92
C ASN A 388 -24.60 -23.40 11.64
N LYS A 389 -23.53 -23.68 10.90
CA LYS A 389 -22.23 -24.00 11.51
C LYS A 389 -21.61 -22.78 12.19
N LEU A 390 -21.67 -21.61 11.56
CA LEU A 390 -21.22 -20.36 12.15
C LEU A 390 -21.99 -20.05 13.44
N ASP A 391 -23.31 -20.21 13.44
CA ASP A 391 -24.16 -19.95 14.61
C ASP A 391 -23.83 -20.89 15.77
N GLN A 392 -23.60 -22.18 15.48
CA GLN A 392 -23.14 -23.15 16.47
C GLN A 392 -21.79 -22.75 17.06
N THR A 393 -20.80 -22.45 16.20
CA THR A 393 -19.45 -22.05 16.65
C THR A 393 -19.50 -20.77 17.47
N ARG A 394 -20.21 -19.75 17.00
CA ARG A 394 -20.38 -18.48 17.73
C ARG A 394 -21.06 -18.69 19.08
N SER A 395 -22.10 -19.51 19.13
CA SER A 395 -22.80 -19.82 20.39
C SER A 395 -21.90 -20.59 21.36
N ALA A 396 -21.16 -21.59 20.86
CA ALA A 396 -20.27 -22.43 21.67
C ALA A 396 -19.11 -21.64 22.30
N TYR A 397 -18.59 -20.63 21.59
CA TYR A 397 -17.42 -19.86 22.03
C TYR A 397 -17.73 -18.40 22.42
N GLY A 398 -19.01 -17.99 22.40
CA GLY A 398 -19.42 -16.62 22.72
C GLY A 398 -18.91 -15.56 21.75
N LEU A 399 -18.85 -15.87 20.45
CA LEU A 399 -18.30 -14.96 19.42
C LEU A 399 -19.38 -14.05 18.84
N ASN A 400 -19.03 -12.79 18.61
CA ASN A 400 -19.86 -11.80 17.92
C ASN A 400 -19.43 -11.52 16.47
N TYR A 401 -18.35 -12.17 16.00
CA TYR A 401 -17.74 -11.96 14.68
C TYR A 401 -17.75 -13.25 13.85
N ILE A 402 -17.29 -13.17 12.60
CA ILE A 402 -17.06 -14.29 11.70
C ILE A 402 -15.61 -14.77 11.89
N PRO A 403 -15.35 -15.95 12.48
CA PRO A 403 -13.99 -16.46 12.63
C PRO A 403 -13.41 -16.91 11.28
N ALA A 404 -12.07 -16.85 11.16
CA ALA A 404 -11.36 -17.32 9.97
C ALA A 404 -11.59 -18.82 9.75
N SER A 405 -11.58 -19.61 10.84
CA SER A 405 -12.08 -20.98 10.82
C SER A 405 -13.54 -21.04 11.24
N ILE A 406 -14.37 -21.69 10.45
CA ILE A 406 -15.81 -21.79 10.71
C ILE A 406 -16.16 -22.68 11.92
N VAL A 407 -15.20 -23.46 12.45
CA VAL A 407 -15.42 -24.43 13.54
C VAL A 407 -14.78 -24.04 14.88
N GLN A 408 -13.99 -22.96 14.94
CA GLN A 408 -13.22 -22.58 16.13
C GLN A 408 -12.86 -21.08 16.14
N PRO A 409 -12.68 -20.46 17.32
CA PRO A 409 -12.34 -19.04 17.42
C PRO A 409 -10.94 -18.74 16.85
N ASN A 410 -10.70 -17.48 16.49
CA ASN A 410 -9.39 -17.04 15.99
C ASN A 410 -8.26 -17.23 17.01
N THR A 411 -8.55 -17.24 18.31
CA THR A 411 -7.56 -17.57 19.36
C THR A 411 -7.14 -19.03 19.38
N ALA A 412 -7.82 -19.91 18.65
CA ALA A 412 -7.57 -21.35 18.58
C ALA A 412 -7.21 -21.84 17.17
N ASN A 413 -6.96 -20.93 16.23
CA ASN A 413 -6.51 -21.24 14.87
C ASN A 413 -5.26 -20.43 14.53
N ARG A 414 -4.83 -20.42 13.25
CA ARG A 414 -3.62 -19.70 12.82
C ARG A 414 -3.66 -18.19 13.15
N CYS A 415 -4.85 -17.59 13.22
CA CYS A 415 -5.07 -16.18 13.56
C CYS A 415 -4.98 -15.87 15.07
N SER A 416 -4.36 -16.76 15.84
CA SER A 416 -4.11 -16.57 17.28
C SER A 416 -3.14 -15.43 17.52
N GLU A 417 -2.16 -15.26 16.63
CA GLU A 417 -1.39 -14.03 16.45
C GLU A 417 -2.32 -12.94 15.87
N PRO A 418 -2.61 -11.84 16.61
CA PRO A 418 -3.51 -10.78 16.14
C PRO A 418 -3.17 -10.17 14.79
N ARG A 419 -1.87 -10.08 14.47
CA ARG A 419 -1.36 -9.45 13.25
C ARG A 419 -1.38 -10.36 12.02
N ASP A 420 -1.76 -11.63 12.16
CA ASP A 420 -2.00 -12.50 11.00
C ASP A 420 -3.30 -12.06 10.31
N ALA A 421 -3.17 -11.38 9.18
CA ALA A 421 -4.27 -10.75 8.43
C ALA A 421 -5.30 -11.75 7.89
N ASN A 422 -5.03 -13.06 7.98
CA ASN A 422 -5.99 -14.10 7.64
C ASN A 422 -7.29 -14.06 8.46
N TRP A 423 -7.33 -13.29 9.56
CA TRP A 423 -8.58 -13.00 10.28
C TRP A 423 -9.66 -12.37 9.37
N ALA A 424 -9.24 -11.69 8.30
CA ALA A 424 -10.09 -11.04 7.30
C ALA A 424 -10.13 -11.80 5.95
N SER A 425 -9.57 -13.00 5.84
CA SER A 425 -9.47 -13.79 4.58
C SER A 425 -10.81 -13.94 3.84
N GLN A 426 -11.91 -14.16 4.56
CA GLN A 426 -13.27 -14.24 4.00
C GLN A 426 -13.73 -12.95 3.29
N MET A 427 -13.21 -11.78 3.72
CA MET A 427 -13.57 -10.47 3.14
C MET A 427 -12.91 -10.21 1.80
N LEU A 428 -11.81 -10.92 1.51
CA LEU A 428 -11.02 -10.76 0.29
C LEU A 428 -10.97 -12.03 -0.55
N PHE A 429 -10.40 -13.11 -0.03
CA PHE A 429 -10.13 -14.35 -0.77
C PHE A 429 -11.41 -15.11 -1.08
N GLY A 430 -12.37 -15.09 -0.14
CA GLY A 430 -13.67 -15.72 -0.28
C GLY A 430 -14.59 -15.06 -1.31
N ARG A 431 -14.43 -13.75 -1.56
CA ARG A 431 -15.16 -12.91 -2.56
C ARG A 431 -16.69 -12.84 -2.41
N TRP A 432 -17.33 -13.71 -1.63
CA TRP A 432 -18.78 -13.82 -1.53
C TRP A 432 -19.46 -12.54 -1.07
N ASN A 433 -18.93 -11.84 -0.04
CA ASN A 433 -19.59 -10.66 0.53
C ASN A 433 -19.85 -9.58 -0.53
N TRP A 434 -18.84 -9.21 -1.31
CA TRP A 434 -18.97 -8.15 -2.31
C TRP A 434 -19.20 -8.66 -3.72
N ASP A 435 -18.33 -9.50 -4.27
CA ASP A 435 -18.48 -9.98 -5.64
C ASP A 435 -19.70 -10.91 -5.80
N GLY A 436 -20.04 -11.69 -4.77
CA GLY A 436 -21.30 -12.44 -4.73
C GLY A 436 -22.53 -11.52 -4.83
N TYR A 437 -22.53 -10.40 -4.10
CA TYR A 437 -23.58 -9.38 -4.21
C TYR A 437 -23.68 -8.79 -5.62
N LEU A 438 -22.54 -8.49 -6.25
CA LEU A 438 -22.50 -8.01 -7.63
C LEU A 438 -23.06 -9.05 -8.61
N PHE A 439 -22.83 -10.34 -8.38
CA PHE A 439 -23.37 -11.41 -9.20
C PHE A 439 -24.79 -11.87 -8.82
N GLY A 440 -25.43 -11.21 -7.85
CA GLY A 440 -26.82 -11.48 -7.48
C GLY A 440 -27.01 -12.69 -6.58
N ALA A 441 -26.00 -13.04 -5.79
CA ALA A 441 -26.13 -14.02 -4.71
C ALA A 441 -27.22 -13.59 -3.72
N ASP A 442 -28.09 -14.51 -3.33
CA ASP A 442 -29.07 -14.28 -2.27
C ASP A 442 -28.37 -14.42 -0.91
N GLN A 443 -27.89 -13.31 -0.37
CA GLN A 443 -27.06 -13.30 0.83
C GLN A 443 -27.94 -13.10 2.07
N SER A 444 -27.77 -13.97 3.07
CA SER A 444 -28.50 -13.89 4.33
C SER A 444 -27.74 -14.57 5.47
N GLY A 445 -28.18 -14.27 6.70
CA GLY A 445 -27.68 -14.88 7.92
C GLY A 445 -26.33 -14.35 8.37
N THR A 446 -25.74 -15.04 9.34
CA THR A 446 -24.54 -14.61 10.06
C THR A 446 -23.35 -14.22 9.18
N LEU A 447 -23.17 -14.89 8.04
CA LEU A 447 -22.07 -14.57 7.12
C LEU A 447 -22.19 -13.15 6.49
N LEU A 448 -23.41 -12.62 6.41
CA LEU A 448 -23.69 -11.24 6.02
C LEU A 448 -23.82 -10.31 7.23
N ASP A 449 -24.61 -10.71 8.23
CA ASP A 449 -25.02 -9.84 9.34
C ASP A 449 -23.84 -9.43 10.24
N ALA A 450 -22.78 -10.24 10.28
CA ALA A 450 -21.61 -10.01 11.12
C ALA A 450 -20.39 -9.42 10.38
N VAL A 451 -20.55 -8.91 9.15
CA VAL A 451 -19.44 -8.28 8.40
C VAL A 451 -18.81 -7.14 9.19
N ASP A 452 -19.60 -6.13 9.59
CA ASP A 452 -19.09 -4.97 10.34
C ASP A 452 -18.56 -5.36 11.72
N ALA A 453 -19.21 -6.30 12.41
CA ALA A 453 -18.74 -6.83 13.70
C ALA A 453 -17.40 -7.57 13.58
N THR A 454 -17.09 -8.12 12.40
CA THR A 454 -15.80 -8.78 12.14
C THR A 454 -14.67 -7.80 11.95
N TYR A 455 -14.93 -6.66 11.28
CA TYR A 455 -13.99 -5.55 11.26
C TYR A 455 -13.78 -4.98 12.66
N ASP A 456 -14.86 -4.69 13.41
CA ASP A 456 -14.77 -4.23 14.82
C ASP A 456 -13.88 -5.17 15.66
N TYR A 457 -14.04 -6.49 15.51
CA TYR A 457 -13.23 -7.49 16.20
C TYR A 457 -11.75 -7.47 15.79
N GLY A 458 -11.46 -7.58 14.49
CA GLY A 458 -10.10 -7.70 13.99
C GLY A 458 -9.29 -6.46 14.33
N PHE A 459 -9.84 -5.31 13.99
CA PHE A 459 -9.23 -4.03 14.27
C PHE A 459 -9.11 -3.72 15.77
N GLY A 460 -10.08 -4.11 16.59
CA GLY A 460 -9.99 -4.00 18.05
C GLY A 460 -8.79 -4.75 18.63
N ARG A 461 -8.38 -5.87 18.01
CA ARG A 461 -7.16 -6.62 18.40
C ARG A 461 -5.85 -5.97 17.93
N LEU A 462 -5.92 -5.12 16.91
CA LEU A 462 -4.75 -4.47 16.32
C LEU A 462 -4.39 -3.14 17.01
N ILE A 463 -5.29 -2.58 17.82
CA ILE A 463 -5.01 -1.38 18.62
C ILE A 463 -3.75 -1.57 19.47
N GLY A 464 -2.77 -0.68 19.29
CA GLY A 464 -1.47 -0.73 19.99
C GLY A 464 -0.45 -1.69 19.37
N ASN A 465 -0.86 -2.52 18.40
CA ASN A 465 0.03 -3.41 17.65
C ASN A 465 0.38 -2.85 16.27
N LEU A 466 -0.60 -2.29 15.55
CA LEU A 466 -0.43 -1.78 14.19
C LEU A 466 -1.07 -0.38 14.02
N PRO A 467 -0.65 0.39 13.00
CA PRO A 467 -1.30 1.65 12.64
C PRO A 467 -2.76 1.48 12.23
N ALA A 468 -3.49 2.59 12.18
CA ALA A 468 -4.84 2.64 11.62
C ALA A 468 -4.84 2.20 10.15
N HIS A 469 -5.93 1.56 9.72
CA HIS A 469 -6.12 1.05 8.36
C HIS A 469 -5.15 -0.06 7.91
N ASP A 470 -4.40 -0.63 8.86
CA ASP A 470 -3.55 -1.79 8.65
C ASP A 470 -4.23 -3.04 9.21
N PHE A 471 -4.45 -4.03 8.35
CA PHE A 471 -5.02 -5.33 8.67
C PHE A 471 -3.97 -6.30 9.22
N GLY A 472 -2.69 -5.98 9.04
CA GLY A 472 -1.55 -6.82 9.35
C GLY A 472 -0.99 -7.57 8.15
N GLY A 473 -0.15 -8.56 8.44
CA GLY A 473 0.54 -9.35 7.45
C GLY A 473 0.54 -10.85 7.77
N TYR A 474 1.65 -11.52 7.55
CA TYR A 474 1.78 -12.98 7.66
C TYR A 474 3.04 -13.36 8.44
N PRO A 475 3.28 -14.66 8.75
CA PRO A 475 4.47 -15.09 9.49
C PRO A 475 5.82 -14.63 8.92
N HIS A 476 5.90 -14.37 7.62
CA HIS A 476 7.07 -13.80 6.95
C HIS A 476 7.01 -12.27 6.75
N GLY A 477 6.25 -11.56 7.60
CA GLY A 477 6.12 -10.11 7.59
C GLY A 477 4.80 -9.68 8.21
N PHE A 478 4.78 -9.42 9.52
CA PHE A 478 3.55 -9.12 10.29
C PHE A 478 3.17 -7.63 10.35
N TYR A 479 3.96 -6.73 9.77
CA TYR A 479 3.62 -5.31 9.82
C TYR A 479 2.39 -5.08 8.94
N SER A 480 2.49 -5.38 7.64
CA SER A 480 1.37 -5.26 6.70
C SER A 480 1.49 -6.32 5.59
N SER A 481 0.65 -6.21 4.56
CA SER A 481 0.66 -7.11 3.40
C SER A 481 0.31 -6.38 2.09
N ALA A 482 0.68 -6.97 0.95
CA ALA A 482 0.24 -6.49 -0.36
C ALA A 482 -1.30 -6.55 -0.54
N TYR A 483 -2.01 -7.26 0.33
CA TYR A 483 -3.46 -7.43 0.31
C TYR A 483 -4.22 -6.43 1.17
N ASN A 484 -3.51 -5.58 1.93
CA ASN A 484 -4.09 -4.73 2.97
C ASN A 484 -5.33 -3.95 2.49
N ALA A 485 -5.23 -3.28 1.33
CA ALA A 485 -6.37 -2.59 0.72
C ALA A 485 -7.50 -3.55 0.32
N GLY A 486 -7.15 -4.70 -0.27
CA GLY A 486 -8.10 -5.71 -0.73
C GLY A 486 -9.01 -6.22 0.40
N TYR A 487 -8.51 -6.33 1.63
CA TYR A 487 -9.33 -6.74 2.78
C TYR A 487 -10.52 -5.83 3.03
N GLY A 488 -10.46 -4.56 2.64
CA GLY A 488 -11.59 -3.63 2.69
C GLY A 488 -12.75 -3.97 1.73
N SER A 489 -12.58 -4.91 0.79
CA SER A 489 -13.62 -5.26 -0.19
C SER A 489 -14.90 -5.75 0.46
N GLY A 490 -14.82 -6.55 1.53
CA GLY A 490 -16.03 -7.01 2.25
C GLY A 490 -16.81 -5.85 2.87
N GLY A 491 -16.13 -4.75 3.22
CA GLY A 491 -16.71 -3.56 3.83
C GLY A 491 -17.68 -2.84 2.90
N LEU A 492 -17.49 -2.94 1.58
CA LEU A 492 -18.41 -2.40 0.57
C LEU A 492 -19.82 -3.02 0.68
N ARG A 493 -19.94 -4.24 1.23
CA ARG A 493 -21.24 -4.86 1.51
C ARG A 493 -21.83 -4.50 2.87
N GLY A 494 -20.97 -4.14 3.83
CA GLY A 494 -21.33 -3.69 5.17
C GLY A 494 -21.83 -2.24 5.19
N ASN A 495 -21.89 -1.64 6.39
CA ASN A 495 -22.31 -0.25 6.57
C ASN A 495 -21.18 0.63 7.10
N ALA A 496 -20.47 0.14 8.13
CA ALA A 496 -19.48 0.93 8.86
C ALA A 496 -18.14 1.10 8.13
N TYR A 497 -17.71 0.10 7.34
CA TYR A 497 -16.34 0.00 6.82
C TYR A 497 -16.26 0.12 5.29
N ARG A 498 -17.23 0.77 4.64
CA ARG A 498 -17.28 0.87 3.17
C ARG A 498 -16.09 1.62 2.56
N THR A 499 -15.47 2.53 3.29
CA THR A 499 -14.34 3.35 2.82
C THR A 499 -12.98 2.70 3.07
N GLU A 500 -12.95 1.60 3.83
CA GLU A 500 -11.72 1.03 4.40
C GLU A 500 -10.72 0.62 3.31
N GLY A 501 -11.20 0.13 2.17
CA GLY A 501 -10.33 -0.20 1.03
C GLY A 501 -9.52 1.00 0.50
N ILE A 502 -10.10 2.20 0.49
CA ILE A 502 -9.38 3.42 0.07
C ILE A 502 -8.39 3.87 1.15
N TYR A 503 -8.77 3.84 2.42
CA TYR A 503 -7.85 4.22 3.50
C TYR A 503 -6.68 3.26 3.65
N ALA A 504 -6.94 1.95 3.59
CA ALA A 504 -5.92 0.93 3.62
C ALA A 504 -4.96 1.03 2.42
N TYR A 505 -5.43 1.45 1.24
CA TYR A 505 -4.54 1.72 0.10
C TYR A 505 -3.67 2.97 0.32
N LYS A 506 -4.24 4.04 0.90
CA LYS A 506 -3.46 5.22 1.29
C LYS A 506 -2.39 4.87 2.33
N PHE A 507 -2.72 4.04 3.31
CA PHE A 507 -1.74 3.50 4.27
C PHE A 507 -0.62 2.73 3.56
N MET A 508 -0.97 1.80 2.66
CA MET A 508 0.03 1.05 1.89
C MET A 508 1.01 1.97 1.14
N ILE A 509 0.50 3.04 0.54
CA ILE A 509 1.30 4.01 -0.21
C ILE A 509 2.25 4.79 0.71
N ASN A 510 1.76 5.21 1.87
CA ASN A 510 2.51 6.10 2.77
C ASN A 510 3.52 5.36 3.65
N ASP A 511 3.22 4.12 4.03
CA ASP A 511 3.88 3.48 5.16
C ASP A 511 4.35 2.03 4.90
N ALA A 512 4.03 1.43 3.76
CA ALA A 512 4.33 0.01 3.49
C ALA A 512 5.07 -0.27 2.17
N MET A 513 5.37 0.74 1.35
CA MET A 513 6.10 0.53 0.10
C MET A 513 7.53 0.04 0.32
N THR A 514 7.91 -1.02 -0.39
CA THR A 514 9.29 -1.55 -0.44
C THR A 514 9.98 -1.33 -1.78
N SER A 515 9.22 -0.87 -2.77
CA SER A 515 9.68 -0.17 -3.97
C SER A 515 8.59 0.80 -4.45
N PRO A 516 8.84 1.72 -5.40
CA PRO A 516 7.85 2.68 -5.86
C PRO A 516 6.58 1.99 -6.35
N TYR A 517 5.50 2.07 -5.56
CA TYR A 517 4.27 1.30 -5.74
C TYR A 517 4.51 -0.21 -5.87
N GLY A 518 5.44 -0.77 -5.10
CA GLY A 518 5.70 -2.19 -4.95
C GLY A 518 5.64 -2.60 -3.49
N TRP A 519 5.00 -3.74 -3.23
CA TRP A 519 4.78 -4.29 -1.90
C TRP A 519 5.11 -5.78 -1.91
N TRP A 520 5.67 -6.26 -0.80
CA TRP A 520 5.81 -7.70 -0.51
C TRP A 520 4.47 -8.31 -0.10
N GLU A 521 4.34 -9.63 -0.30
CA GLU A 521 3.17 -10.39 0.18
C GLU A 521 2.97 -10.20 1.68
N GLY A 522 3.98 -10.50 2.49
CA GLY A 522 4.08 -10.11 3.89
C GLY A 522 5.19 -9.10 4.09
N ILE A 523 4.93 -8.04 4.85
CA ILE A 523 5.79 -6.86 4.93
C ILE A 523 6.37 -6.76 6.35
N TRP A 524 7.68 -6.51 6.47
CA TRP A 524 8.31 -6.27 7.77
C TRP A 524 8.06 -4.84 8.27
N TYR A 525 8.38 -4.57 9.53
CA TYR A 525 8.21 -3.22 10.09
C TYR A 525 9.11 -2.20 9.37
N PRO A 526 8.71 -0.93 9.32
CA PRO A 526 9.53 0.14 8.76
C PRO A 526 10.95 0.15 9.35
N ASP A 527 11.94 0.31 8.48
CA ASP A 527 13.35 0.32 8.85
C ASP A 527 13.93 1.72 8.73
N THR A 528 14.24 2.34 9.87
CA THR A 528 14.81 3.69 9.92
C THR A 528 16.21 3.83 9.31
N THR A 529 16.85 2.72 8.95
CA THR A 529 18.16 2.72 8.29
C THR A 529 18.05 2.81 6.76
N VAL A 530 16.84 2.64 6.21
CA VAL A 530 16.58 2.80 4.78
C VAL A 530 16.72 4.29 4.39
N PRO A 531 17.61 4.65 3.45
CA PRO A 531 17.81 6.05 3.05
C PRO A 531 16.68 6.63 2.19
N TRP A 532 15.70 5.83 1.77
CA TRP A 532 14.54 6.33 1.02
C TRP A 532 13.69 7.28 1.87
N GLN A 533 13.49 8.50 1.39
CA GLN A 533 12.60 9.49 2.00
C GLN A 533 11.17 8.97 2.17
N GLY A 534 10.77 8.78 3.42
CA GLY A 534 9.43 8.34 3.81
C GLY A 534 9.50 7.30 4.93
N THR A 535 8.38 6.62 5.17
CA THR A 535 8.30 5.47 6.06
C THR A 535 8.28 4.22 5.19
N HIS A 536 9.37 3.46 5.20
CA HIS A 536 9.52 2.30 4.32
C HIS A 536 10.02 1.08 5.08
N PRO A 537 9.40 -0.09 4.91
CA PRO A 537 10.01 -1.37 5.24
C PRO A 537 11.26 -1.61 4.40
N GLY A 538 12.29 -2.21 5.00
CA GLY A 538 13.50 -2.59 4.27
C GLY A 538 13.40 -3.93 3.55
N ASP A 539 12.39 -4.75 3.86
CA ASP A 539 12.29 -6.16 3.47
C ASP A 539 10.82 -6.67 3.59
N GLY A 540 10.52 -7.83 3.01
CA GLY A 540 9.34 -8.67 3.24
C GLY A 540 9.55 -10.15 2.85
N GLY A 541 8.46 -10.91 2.79
CA GLY A 541 8.38 -12.29 2.31
C GLY A 541 7.46 -12.43 1.11
N GLY A 542 7.62 -13.51 0.34
CA GLY A 542 6.89 -13.77 -0.91
C GLY A 542 7.61 -13.19 -2.13
N SER A 543 6.95 -12.27 -2.84
CA SER A 543 7.53 -11.50 -3.95
C SER A 543 7.24 -10.01 -3.83
N CYS A 544 8.04 -9.15 -4.47
CA CYS A 544 7.82 -7.72 -4.60
C CYS A 544 8.32 -7.22 -5.97
N PRO A 545 7.50 -6.56 -6.79
CA PRO A 545 6.08 -6.27 -6.54
C PRO A 545 5.20 -7.52 -6.54
N HIS A 546 4.25 -7.62 -5.60
CA HIS A 546 3.28 -8.72 -5.51
C HIS A 546 1.98 -8.42 -6.29
N MET A 547 1.77 -9.03 -7.45
CA MET A 547 0.74 -8.64 -8.42
C MET A 547 -0.68 -9.02 -8.04
N TRP A 548 -0.89 -10.14 -7.34
CA TRP A 548 -2.25 -10.45 -6.88
C TRP A 548 -2.72 -9.41 -5.86
N GLY A 549 -1.87 -9.09 -4.88
CA GLY A 549 -2.14 -8.04 -3.89
C GLY A 549 -2.46 -6.69 -4.54
N GLN A 550 -1.64 -6.25 -5.48
CA GLN A 550 -1.90 -5.00 -6.24
C GLN A 550 -3.18 -5.03 -7.07
N ALA A 551 -3.49 -6.18 -7.70
CA ALA A 551 -4.75 -6.35 -8.41
C ALA A 551 -5.94 -6.19 -7.46
N THR A 552 -5.85 -6.72 -6.23
CA THR A 552 -6.92 -6.56 -5.23
C THR A 552 -7.06 -5.12 -4.73
N ALA A 553 -5.95 -4.41 -4.52
CA ALA A 553 -5.93 -2.99 -4.13
C ALA A 553 -6.53 -2.09 -5.23
N THR A 554 -6.18 -2.37 -6.49
CA THR A 554 -6.77 -1.69 -7.64
C THR A 554 -8.27 -1.96 -7.75
N LYS A 555 -8.68 -3.22 -7.61
CA LYS A 555 -10.09 -3.59 -7.71
C LYS A 555 -10.95 -2.89 -6.65
N VAL A 556 -10.53 -2.90 -5.38
CA VAL A 556 -11.31 -2.25 -4.31
C VAL A 556 -11.37 -0.74 -4.49
N LEU A 557 -10.31 -0.11 -5.02
CA LEU A 557 -10.35 1.31 -5.40
C LEU A 557 -11.44 1.54 -6.45
N ILE A 558 -11.43 0.80 -7.56
CA ILE A 558 -12.43 0.96 -8.63
C ILE A 558 -13.85 0.71 -8.11
N ASP A 559 -14.08 -0.40 -7.41
CA ASP A 559 -15.40 -0.78 -6.89
C ASP A 559 -15.94 0.21 -5.86
N SER A 560 -15.05 0.93 -5.15
CA SER A 560 -15.43 2.03 -4.27
C SER A 560 -15.99 3.23 -5.03
N LEU A 561 -15.55 3.46 -6.27
CA LEU A 561 -16.01 4.56 -7.12
C LEU A 561 -17.23 4.16 -7.95
N ILE A 562 -17.16 3.00 -8.61
CA ILE A 562 -18.18 2.46 -9.51
C ILE A 562 -18.11 0.93 -9.58
N ALA A 563 -19.25 0.26 -9.53
CA ALA A 563 -19.35 -1.19 -9.77
C ALA A 563 -20.62 -1.53 -10.57
N GLU A 564 -20.57 -2.57 -11.41
CA GLU A 564 -21.75 -3.07 -12.13
C GLU A 564 -22.18 -4.44 -11.59
N LYS A 565 -23.48 -4.58 -11.33
CA LYS A 565 -24.12 -5.85 -11.00
C LYS A 565 -24.47 -6.65 -12.26
N SER A 566 -24.55 -7.97 -12.14
CA SER A 566 -24.88 -8.90 -13.24
C SER A 566 -26.26 -8.63 -13.90
N ASP A 567 -27.18 -8.02 -13.13
CA ASP A 567 -28.49 -7.56 -13.58
C ASP A 567 -28.45 -6.25 -14.42
N GLY A 568 -27.29 -5.60 -14.52
CA GLY A 568 -27.08 -4.36 -15.26
C GLY A 568 -27.28 -3.07 -14.45
N THR A 569 -27.52 -3.18 -13.14
CA THR A 569 -27.53 -2.05 -12.21
C THR A 569 -26.10 -1.57 -11.99
N VAL A 570 -25.88 -0.26 -11.98
CA VAL A 570 -24.56 0.33 -11.68
C VAL A 570 -24.60 1.02 -10.33
N LEU A 571 -23.68 0.67 -9.45
CA LEU A 571 -23.47 1.28 -8.14
C LEU A 571 -22.44 2.40 -8.28
N VAL A 572 -22.70 3.55 -7.66
CA VAL A 572 -21.80 4.72 -7.72
C VAL A 572 -21.52 5.25 -6.32
N GLY A 573 -20.22 5.36 -6.01
CA GLY A 573 -19.70 6.02 -4.81
C GLY A 573 -19.67 5.18 -3.54
N ASN A 574 -19.78 3.85 -3.66
CA ASN A 574 -19.99 2.93 -2.53
C ASN A 574 -18.95 3.03 -1.41
N GLY A 575 -17.69 3.32 -1.75
CA GLY A 575 -16.59 3.45 -0.79
C GLY A 575 -15.97 4.84 -0.72
N ILE A 576 -16.64 5.89 -1.22
CA ILE A 576 -16.08 7.25 -1.23
C ILE A 576 -15.92 7.81 0.20
N PRO A 577 -14.71 8.23 0.61
CA PRO A 577 -14.49 8.88 1.90
C PRO A 577 -15.27 10.20 2.04
N ASN A 578 -15.74 10.49 3.24
CA ASN A 578 -16.54 11.69 3.51
C ASN A 578 -15.78 12.99 3.21
N GLU A 579 -14.47 13.02 3.41
CA GLU A 579 -13.63 14.19 3.11
C GLU A 579 -13.45 14.44 1.60
N TRP A 580 -13.81 13.48 0.76
CA TRP A 580 -13.85 13.65 -0.70
C TRP A 580 -15.14 14.32 -1.19
N LEU A 581 -16.12 14.51 -0.31
CA LEU A 581 -17.38 15.19 -0.59
C LEU A 581 -17.37 16.68 -0.22
N ILE A 582 -16.26 17.17 0.36
CA ILE A 582 -16.07 18.58 0.71
C ILE A 582 -16.17 19.45 -0.54
N SER A 583 -16.77 20.63 -0.41
CA SER A 583 -16.95 21.57 -1.52
C SER A 583 -15.65 21.81 -2.29
N GLY A 584 -15.70 21.60 -3.62
CA GLY A 584 -14.56 21.75 -4.52
C GLY A 584 -13.72 20.48 -4.73
N LYS A 585 -13.96 19.41 -3.96
CA LYS A 585 -13.37 18.10 -4.22
C LYS A 585 -14.13 17.37 -5.33
N VAL A 586 -13.38 16.66 -6.17
CA VAL A 586 -13.90 15.96 -7.34
C VAL A 586 -13.26 14.59 -7.42
N THR A 587 -14.11 13.59 -7.68
CA THR A 587 -13.74 12.24 -8.09
C THR A 587 -14.27 12.04 -9.50
N GLU A 588 -13.41 11.74 -10.46
CA GLU A 588 -13.78 11.59 -11.86
C GLU A 588 -13.07 10.41 -12.52
N LEU A 589 -13.87 9.57 -13.18
CA LEU A 589 -13.39 8.49 -14.02
C LEU A 589 -14.22 8.36 -15.29
N SER A 590 -13.62 7.76 -16.31
CA SER A 590 -14.23 7.45 -17.59
C SER A 590 -13.83 6.04 -18.05
N ASN A 591 -14.44 5.56 -19.13
CA ASN A 591 -14.11 4.28 -19.77
C ASN A 591 -14.30 3.03 -18.88
N TYR A 592 -15.13 3.11 -17.83
CA TYR A 592 -15.47 1.95 -17.01
C TYR A 592 -16.26 0.91 -17.83
N PRO A 593 -15.81 -0.35 -17.92
CA PRO A 593 -16.51 -1.36 -18.69
C PRO A 593 -17.84 -1.70 -18.01
N ILE A 594 -18.92 -1.54 -18.75
CA ILE A 594 -20.23 -2.09 -18.41
C ILE A 594 -20.63 -3.13 -19.44
N LYS A 595 -21.76 -3.79 -19.21
CA LYS A 595 -22.25 -4.92 -19.99
C LYS A 595 -22.26 -4.69 -21.50
N ASP A 596 -22.00 -5.76 -22.25
CA ASP A 596 -22.05 -5.82 -23.71
C ASP A 596 -21.15 -4.77 -24.41
N ASN A 597 -19.90 -4.62 -23.93
CA ASN A 597 -18.84 -3.69 -24.36
C ASN A 597 -19.14 -2.20 -24.13
N GLY A 598 -20.14 -1.87 -23.31
CA GLY A 598 -20.43 -0.48 -22.95
C GLY A 598 -19.31 0.16 -22.13
N ARG A 599 -19.17 1.48 -22.24
CA ARG A 599 -18.16 2.27 -21.51
C ARG A 599 -18.79 3.48 -20.83
N MET A 600 -18.77 3.49 -19.51
CA MET A 600 -19.42 4.52 -18.69
C MET A 600 -18.40 5.41 -17.99
N GLY A 601 -18.76 6.66 -17.74
CA GLY A 601 -18.02 7.59 -16.92
C GLY A 601 -18.87 8.15 -15.78
N VAL A 602 -18.19 8.54 -14.71
CA VAL A 602 -18.80 9.10 -13.50
C VAL A 602 -17.94 10.26 -13.02
N LYS A 603 -18.60 11.36 -12.68
CA LYS A 603 -18.05 12.47 -11.93
C LYS A 603 -18.87 12.71 -10.67
N ILE A 604 -18.21 12.72 -9.51
CA ILE A 604 -18.79 13.04 -8.20
C ILE A 604 -18.15 14.34 -7.72
N GLU A 605 -18.95 15.39 -7.54
CA GLU A 605 -18.50 16.72 -7.12
C GLU A 605 -19.08 17.07 -5.76
N GLY A 606 -18.21 17.39 -4.80
CA GLY A 606 -18.60 18.04 -3.56
C GLY A 606 -18.96 19.50 -3.82
N LEU A 607 -20.15 19.91 -3.39
CA LEU A 607 -20.68 21.27 -3.55
C LEU A 607 -20.90 21.94 -2.20
N ALA A 608 -21.15 23.26 -2.22
CA ALA A 608 -21.56 23.99 -1.02
C ALA A 608 -22.93 23.49 -0.50
N ASN A 609 -23.26 23.82 0.75
CA ASN A 609 -24.54 23.48 1.40
C ASN A 609 -24.82 21.97 1.51
N ASN A 610 -23.78 21.16 1.76
CA ASN A 610 -23.88 19.69 1.89
C ASN A 610 -24.61 19.06 0.70
N GLN A 611 -24.13 19.40 -0.50
CA GLN A 611 -24.62 18.83 -1.74
C GLN A 611 -23.52 18.03 -2.43
N VAL A 612 -23.89 16.89 -3.01
CA VAL A 612 -23.05 16.12 -3.92
C VAL A 612 -23.75 16.07 -5.26
N ARG A 613 -23.04 16.42 -6.33
CA ARG A 613 -23.53 16.23 -7.69
C ARG A 613 -22.83 15.04 -8.32
N VAL A 614 -23.64 14.13 -8.85
CA VAL A 614 -23.18 13.00 -9.67
C VAL A 614 -23.54 13.30 -11.12
N ILE A 615 -22.58 13.15 -12.03
CA ILE A 615 -22.75 13.29 -13.48
C ILE A 615 -22.30 11.99 -14.13
N LEU A 616 -23.13 11.45 -15.01
CA LEU A 616 -22.91 10.22 -15.75
C LEU A 616 -22.65 10.52 -17.22
N SER A 617 -21.71 9.81 -17.82
CA SER A 617 -21.33 9.96 -19.23
C SER A 617 -21.08 8.61 -19.90
N GLY A 618 -20.98 8.60 -21.23
CA GLY A 618 -20.77 7.38 -22.01
C GLY A 618 -22.03 6.52 -22.16
N THR A 619 -21.85 5.21 -22.23
CA THR A 619 -22.95 4.24 -22.32
C THR A 619 -23.80 4.26 -21.05
N GLN A 620 -25.12 4.30 -21.20
CA GLN A 620 -26.06 4.23 -20.09
C GLN A 620 -26.05 2.83 -19.46
N ALA A 621 -26.26 2.77 -18.15
CA ALA A 621 -26.49 1.52 -17.45
C ALA A 621 -27.70 0.78 -18.06
N ARG A 622 -27.65 -0.56 -18.07
CA ARG A 622 -28.74 -1.37 -18.63
C ARG A 622 -29.98 -1.36 -17.73
N ASN A 623 -29.77 -1.21 -16.42
CA ASN A 623 -30.80 -0.99 -15.43
C ASN A 623 -30.52 0.35 -14.70
N ASN A 624 -31.08 0.54 -13.51
CA ASN A 624 -30.89 1.75 -12.73
C ASN A 624 -29.44 1.99 -12.33
N VAL A 625 -29.14 3.25 -12.02
CA VAL A 625 -27.93 3.63 -11.29
C VAL A 625 -28.32 3.87 -9.83
N VAL A 626 -27.56 3.30 -8.90
CA VAL A 626 -27.76 3.47 -7.47
C VAL A 626 -26.59 4.28 -6.93
N VAL A 627 -26.85 5.55 -6.62
CA VAL A 627 -25.87 6.38 -5.90
C VAL A 627 -25.95 6.00 -4.43
N ARG A 628 -24.87 5.43 -3.90
CA ARG A 628 -24.79 4.89 -2.55
C ARG A 628 -23.48 5.36 -1.95
N ILE A 629 -23.47 6.49 -1.26
CA ILE A 629 -22.26 7.06 -0.66
C ILE A 629 -22.32 6.84 0.86
N PRO A 630 -21.24 6.45 1.55
CA PRO A 630 -21.26 6.19 3.00
C PRO A 630 -21.91 7.33 3.82
N ALA A 631 -21.62 8.59 3.47
CA ALA A 631 -22.21 9.78 4.10
C ALA A 631 -23.74 9.89 4.01
N PHE A 632 -24.41 9.11 3.15
CA PHE A 632 -25.86 9.18 2.91
C PHE A 632 -26.69 8.28 3.83
N ILE A 633 -26.07 7.32 4.52
CA ILE A 633 -26.79 6.42 5.44
C ILE A 633 -27.51 7.24 6.51
N ASN A 634 -28.83 7.11 6.57
CA ASN A 634 -29.73 7.86 7.44
C ASN A 634 -29.60 9.40 7.35
N ASN A 635 -29.07 9.93 6.24
CA ASN A 635 -28.61 11.32 6.17
C ASN A 635 -29.04 12.06 4.89
N ILE A 636 -29.85 11.46 4.01
CA ILE A 636 -30.35 12.13 2.80
C ILE A 636 -31.52 13.04 3.15
N ILE A 637 -31.44 14.31 2.74
CA ILE A 637 -32.52 15.31 2.90
C ILE A 637 -33.37 15.40 1.63
N ALA A 638 -32.73 15.48 0.48
CA ALA A 638 -33.42 15.67 -0.80
C ALA A 638 -32.57 15.19 -1.98
N THR A 639 -33.23 14.88 -3.09
CA THR A 639 -32.58 14.59 -4.37
C THR A 639 -33.29 15.32 -5.51
N THR A 640 -32.55 15.74 -6.54
CA THR A 640 -33.14 16.34 -7.75
C THR A 640 -33.78 15.30 -8.68
N ALA A 641 -33.42 14.03 -8.54
CA ALA A 641 -33.93 12.92 -9.34
C ALA A 641 -33.81 11.58 -8.60
N GLY A 642 -34.62 10.60 -9.02
CA GLY A 642 -34.62 9.27 -8.43
C GLY A 642 -35.41 9.14 -7.14
N THR A 643 -35.31 7.96 -6.53
CA THR A 643 -36.00 7.60 -5.29
C THR A 643 -34.99 7.42 -4.17
N ILE A 644 -35.29 7.99 -3.00
CA ILE A 644 -34.47 7.92 -1.80
C ILE A 644 -34.84 6.66 -1.01
N ASP A 645 -33.82 5.90 -0.62
CA ASP A 645 -33.88 5.02 0.55
C ASP A 645 -32.94 5.59 1.60
N ASN A 646 -33.51 6.23 2.61
CA ASN A 646 -32.72 6.95 3.59
C ASN A 646 -32.01 5.99 4.56
N GLU A 647 -32.60 4.85 4.88
CA GLU A 647 -32.03 3.88 5.81
C GLU A 647 -30.78 3.24 5.20
N GLU A 648 -30.86 2.82 3.94
CA GLU A 648 -29.74 2.25 3.19
C GLU A 648 -28.74 3.31 2.69
N GLY A 649 -29.13 4.59 2.72
CA GLY A 649 -28.33 5.70 2.22
C GLY A 649 -28.16 5.69 0.70
N THR A 650 -29.24 5.42 -0.02
CA THR A 650 -29.21 5.31 -1.49
C THR A 650 -30.16 6.27 -2.20
N VAL A 651 -29.75 6.67 -3.40
CA VAL A 651 -30.62 7.33 -4.39
C VAL A 651 -30.61 6.49 -5.66
N THR A 652 -31.73 5.85 -5.96
CA THR A 652 -31.90 5.05 -7.18
C THR A 652 -32.43 5.94 -8.30
N ILE A 653 -31.61 6.16 -9.33
CA ILE A 653 -31.96 6.98 -10.51
C ILE A 653 -32.19 6.10 -11.75
N PRO A 654 -33.19 6.43 -12.60
CA PRO A 654 -33.38 5.74 -13.87
C PRO A 654 -32.14 5.86 -14.78
N ALA A 655 -31.88 4.83 -15.59
CA ALA A 655 -30.72 4.73 -16.51
C ALA A 655 -30.51 5.96 -17.42
N ALA A 656 -31.59 6.62 -17.84
CA ALA A 656 -31.54 7.79 -18.72
C ALA A 656 -31.11 9.08 -18.01
N THR A 657 -31.04 9.08 -16.67
CA THR A 657 -30.65 10.25 -15.88
C THR A 657 -29.14 10.49 -16.03
N THR A 658 -28.74 11.64 -16.54
CA THR A 658 -27.32 11.97 -16.74
C THR A 658 -26.73 12.79 -15.60
N SER A 659 -27.55 13.35 -14.72
CA SER A 659 -27.08 14.03 -13.51
C SER A 659 -28.11 14.00 -12.39
N VAL A 660 -27.62 13.88 -11.16
CA VAL A 660 -28.41 14.00 -9.93
C VAL A 660 -27.63 14.81 -8.90
N THR A 661 -28.31 15.68 -8.17
CA THR A 661 -27.75 16.35 -6.99
C THR A 661 -28.46 15.84 -5.75
N VAL A 662 -27.70 15.30 -4.80
CA VAL A 662 -28.19 14.81 -3.52
C VAL A 662 -27.80 15.83 -2.45
N THR A 663 -28.79 16.31 -1.71
CA THR A 663 -28.59 17.13 -0.52
C THR A 663 -28.68 16.22 0.70
N TYR A 664 -27.68 16.27 1.56
CA TYR A 664 -27.59 15.46 2.77
C TYR A 664 -27.47 16.38 3.99
N GLY A 665 -27.59 15.81 5.19
CA GLY A 665 -27.49 16.54 6.46
C GLY A 665 -26.08 17.06 6.71
N SER A 666 -25.64 17.09 7.97
CA SER A 666 -24.23 17.35 8.25
C SER A 666 -23.38 16.25 7.62
N ASN A 667 -22.24 16.59 7.01
CA ASN A 667 -21.24 15.58 6.69
C ASN A 667 -20.85 14.89 8.01
N PRO A 668 -21.19 13.61 8.23
CA PRO A 668 -20.89 12.97 9.49
C PRO A 668 -19.37 13.04 9.68
N GLN A 669 -18.93 13.42 10.88
CA GLN A 669 -17.51 13.41 11.21
C GLN A 669 -17.01 11.98 11.13
N TYR A 670 -16.48 11.64 9.96
CA TYR A 670 -15.94 10.35 9.58
C TYR A 670 -16.93 9.18 9.76
N GLY A 671 -16.91 8.21 8.85
CA GLY A 671 -17.62 6.96 9.12
C GLY A 671 -17.06 6.34 10.39
N LYS A 672 -17.65 5.24 10.85
CA LYS A 672 -16.99 4.35 11.81
C LYS A 672 -15.85 3.58 11.08
N ASP A 673 -15.03 4.32 10.34
CA ASP A 673 -13.82 3.88 9.65
C ASP A 673 -12.73 3.80 10.72
N MET A 674 -11.77 2.88 10.57
CA MET A 674 -10.72 2.68 11.58
C MET A 674 -9.81 3.90 11.75
N GLY A 675 -10.21 4.86 12.60
CA GLY A 675 -9.37 6.00 12.92
C GLY A 675 -9.31 7.05 11.81
N GLY A 676 -10.48 7.48 11.34
CA GLY A 676 -10.58 8.55 10.36
C GLY A 676 -10.74 9.95 10.91
N THR A 677 -10.78 10.25 12.22
CA THR A 677 -10.55 11.67 12.60
C THR A 677 -9.22 12.06 11.96
N GLN A 678 -9.22 12.97 10.97
CA GLN A 678 -8.09 13.86 10.80
C GLN A 678 -7.96 14.59 12.13
N ASN A 679 -7.25 13.97 13.04
CA ASN A 679 -6.33 14.74 13.79
C ASN A 679 -4.98 14.52 13.10
N PRO A 680 -4.28 15.58 12.62
CA PRO A 680 -2.83 15.56 12.79
C PRO A 680 -2.52 14.96 14.16
N PRO A 681 -1.50 14.09 14.30
CA PRO A 681 -1.33 13.14 15.42
C PRO A 681 -2.00 13.70 16.67
N PRO A 682 -3.09 13.07 17.17
CA PRO A 682 -4.15 13.72 17.96
C PRO A 682 -3.53 14.80 18.77
N ALA A 683 -3.78 16.08 18.46
CA ALA A 683 -3.02 17.21 19.02
C ALA A 683 -2.67 16.86 20.45
N GLN A 684 -1.43 16.36 20.66
CA GLN A 684 -1.17 15.51 21.81
C GLN A 684 -1.53 16.34 23.02
N LEU A 685 -2.55 15.95 23.79
CA LEU A 685 -3.21 16.85 24.76
C LEU A 685 -2.13 17.63 25.49
N GLN A 686 -2.01 18.90 25.15
CA GLN A 686 -0.89 19.71 25.60
C GLN A 686 -1.26 20.25 26.96
N TYR A 687 -0.30 20.28 27.86
CA TYR A 687 -0.49 20.78 29.20
C TYR A 687 0.46 21.94 29.45
N ARG A 688 -0.02 22.90 30.24
CA ARG A 688 0.88 23.72 31.05
C ARG A 688 0.95 23.08 32.43
N ILE A 689 2.15 22.76 32.89
CA ILE A 689 2.37 22.11 34.18
C ILE A 689 2.62 23.21 35.22
N LYS A 690 1.62 23.44 36.08
CA LYS A 690 1.61 24.52 37.08
C LYS A 690 1.89 24.01 38.47
N ASN A 691 2.80 24.66 39.20
CA ASN A 691 3.02 24.35 40.60
C ASN A 691 1.89 24.93 41.48
N VAL A 692 1.34 24.14 42.39
CA VAL A 692 0.23 24.58 43.26
C VAL A 692 0.65 25.64 44.25
N TRP A 693 1.89 25.60 44.76
CA TRP A 693 2.38 26.57 45.75
C TRP A 693 2.76 27.92 45.14
N THR A 694 3.56 27.92 44.07
CA THR A 694 4.08 29.16 43.48
C THR A 694 3.16 29.76 42.43
N GLY A 695 2.24 28.96 41.86
CA GLY A 695 1.42 29.36 40.71
C GLY A 695 2.19 29.46 39.39
N SER A 696 3.47 29.10 39.39
CA SER A 696 4.39 29.19 38.24
C SER A 696 4.30 27.95 37.36
N TYR A 697 4.70 28.09 36.09
CA TYR A 697 4.63 27.07 35.05
C TYR A 697 6.02 26.58 34.65
N MET A 698 6.16 25.27 34.45
CA MET A 698 7.39 24.66 33.94
C MET A 698 7.69 25.13 32.51
N HIS A 699 8.95 25.46 32.22
CA HIS A 699 9.39 25.85 30.88
C HIS A 699 10.86 25.51 30.59
N LEU A 700 11.20 25.53 29.28
CA LEU A 700 12.56 25.33 28.78
C LEU A 700 13.14 26.56 28.05
N GLU A 701 12.51 27.73 28.16
CA GLU A 701 12.85 28.94 27.39
C GLU A 701 14.35 29.27 27.33
N ASN A 702 15.05 29.14 28.47
CA ASN A 702 16.45 29.54 28.58
C ASN A 702 17.46 28.52 28.03
N LYS A 703 17.00 27.31 27.64
CA LYS A 703 17.83 26.24 27.05
C LYS A 703 19.13 25.91 27.82
N ASN A 704 19.12 25.97 29.15
CA ASN A 704 20.32 25.78 29.99
C ASN A 704 20.52 24.34 30.51
N GLY A 705 19.81 23.36 29.97
CA GLY A 705 19.92 21.95 30.35
C GLY A 705 19.15 21.54 31.61
N THR A 706 18.52 22.49 32.32
CA THR A 706 17.71 22.25 33.52
C THR A 706 16.31 22.84 33.35
N VAL A 707 15.26 22.16 33.83
CA VAL A 707 13.88 22.65 33.74
C VAL A 707 13.68 23.84 34.67
N GLN A 708 13.13 24.94 34.15
CA GLN A 708 12.84 26.14 34.93
C GLN A 708 11.35 26.25 35.23
N TYR A 709 10.97 27.16 36.12
CA TYR A 709 9.57 27.58 36.29
C TYR A 709 9.44 29.10 36.42
N GLY A 710 8.33 29.66 35.92
CA GLY A 710 8.09 31.12 35.92
C GLY A 710 6.62 31.50 35.69
N ASP A 711 6.34 32.79 35.56
CA ASP A 711 4.99 33.29 35.28
C ASP A 711 4.45 32.79 33.93
N LEU A 712 3.13 32.69 33.81
CA LEU A 712 2.49 32.26 32.55
C LEU A 712 2.86 33.20 31.41
N ASN A 713 3.50 32.66 30.38
CA ASN A 713 3.64 33.30 29.09
C ASN A 713 2.93 32.46 28.02
N THR A 714 1.80 32.95 27.52
CA THR A 714 0.96 32.20 26.57
C THR A 714 1.61 32.04 25.19
N GLY A 715 2.61 32.87 24.85
CA GLY A 715 3.36 32.80 23.61
C GLY A 715 4.56 31.85 23.63
N TRP A 716 4.91 31.27 24.79
CA TRP A 716 6.04 30.34 24.90
C TRP A 716 5.61 28.90 24.61
N GLU A 717 6.03 28.39 23.45
CA GLU A 717 5.95 26.95 23.13
C GLU A 717 6.74 26.10 24.14
N SER A 718 7.76 26.70 24.78
CA SER A 718 8.58 26.05 25.80
C SER A 718 7.83 25.73 27.10
N MET A 719 6.64 26.32 27.32
CA MET A 719 5.73 26.03 28.43
C MET A 719 4.69 24.95 28.13
N LYS A 720 4.66 24.42 26.90
CA LYS A 720 3.71 23.40 26.48
C LYS A 720 4.37 22.02 26.56
N TRP A 721 3.68 21.10 27.20
CA TRP A 721 4.18 19.76 27.49
C TRP A 721 3.20 18.71 27.02
N ILE A 722 3.71 17.58 26.61
CA ILE A 722 2.94 16.41 26.26
C ILE A 722 3.26 15.31 27.27
N VAL A 723 2.24 14.64 27.77
CA VAL A 723 2.39 13.48 28.65
C VAL A 723 2.03 12.22 27.86
N GLU A 724 3.04 11.42 27.55
CA GLU A 724 2.93 10.21 26.72
C GLU A 724 2.96 8.96 27.60
N ASP A 725 2.19 7.92 27.25
CA ASP A 725 2.32 6.61 27.88
C ASP A 725 3.60 5.91 27.40
N VAL A 726 4.30 5.20 28.28
CA VAL A 726 5.47 4.40 27.90
C VAL A 726 5.08 3.19 27.04
N GLY A 727 3.82 2.75 27.08
CA GLY A 727 3.27 1.70 26.22
C GLY A 727 3.62 0.27 26.68
N ASP A 728 4.25 0.12 27.84
CA ASP A 728 4.68 -1.17 28.41
C ASP A 728 3.66 -1.77 29.40
N GLY A 729 2.46 -1.18 29.51
CA GLY A 729 1.41 -1.58 30.46
C GLY A 729 1.69 -1.20 31.93
N SER A 730 2.79 -0.51 32.23
CA SER A 730 3.13 -0.09 33.60
C SER A 730 2.34 1.11 34.11
N GLY A 731 1.64 1.82 33.22
CA GLY A 731 0.98 3.10 33.52
C GLY A 731 1.94 4.29 33.66
N THR A 732 3.25 4.10 33.51
CA THR A 732 4.24 5.18 33.59
C THR A 732 4.23 6.07 32.35
N LYS A 733 4.70 7.31 32.53
CA LYS A 733 4.61 8.37 31.53
C LYS A 733 5.98 8.94 31.17
N ARG A 734 6.09 9.47 29.96
CA ARG A 734 7.17 10.38 29.55
C ARG A 734 6.59 11.78 29.39
N ILE A 735 7.33 12.80 29.81
CA ILE A 735 6.89 14.21 29.71
C ILE A 735 7.80 14.91 28.70
N LYS A 736 7.24 15.25 27.54
CA LYS A 736 7.93 15.82 26.38
C LYS A 736 7.62 17.30 26.25
N ASN A 737 8.64 18.11 25.99
CA ASN A 737 8.46 19.52 25.69
C ASN A 737 8.08 19.73 24.22
N VAL A 738 7.03 20.52 23.95
CA VAL A 738 6.54 20.76 22.59
C VAL A 738 7.57 21.51 21.75
N TRP A 739 8.28 22.49 22.32
CA TRP A 739 9.22 23.32 21.58
C TRP A 739 10.52 22.61 21.20
N THR A 740 11.12 21.88 22.15
CA THR A 740 12.43 21.24 21.96
C THR A 740 12.34 19.80 21.48
N GLY A 741 11.21 19.13 21.72
CA GLY A 741 11.03 17.69 21.53
C GLY A 741 11.79 16.83 22.55
N ASP A 742 12.40 17.44 23.57
CA ASP A 742 13.17 16.76 24.61
C ASP A 742 12.27 16.32 25.77
N TYR A 743 12.72 15.31 26.51
CA TYR A 743 12.00 14.65 27.59
C TYR A 743 12.58 14.98 28.95
N LEU A 744 11.71 15.15 29.95
CA LEU A 744 12.13 15.33 31.34
C LEU A 744 12.89 14.10 31.85
N THR A 745 14.04 14.35 32.48
CA THR A 745 14.92 13.30 33.00
C THR A 745 15.65 13.73 34.27
N ILE A 746 16.05 12.76 35.09
CA ILE A 746 16.99 12.94 36.21
C ILE A 746 18.28 12.12 36.05
N GLU A 747 18.63 11.73 34.82
CA GLU A 747 19.75 10.81 34.52
C GLU A 747 21.06 11.18 35.24
N ASN A 748 21.39 12.47 35.30
CA ASN A 748 22.65 12.93 35.89
C ASN A 748 22.60 13.19 37.41
N VAL A 749 21.45 12.93 38.07
CA VAL A 749 21.27 13.00 39.53
C VAL A 749 21.80 14.32 40.14
N THR A 750 21.45 15.45 39.53
CA THR A 750 21.96 16.77 39.93
C THR A 750 21.19 17.44 41.07
N GLY A 751 20.11 16.80 41.54
CA GLY A 751 19.11 17.43 42.41
C GLY A 751 18.10 18.32 41.67
N TYR A 752 18.22 18.42 40.34
CA TYR A 752 17.29 19.14 39.46
C TYR A 752 16.76 18.24 38.35
N VAL A 753 15.55 18.53 37.88
CA VAL A 753 15.00 17.91 36.67
C VAL A 753 15.67 18.55 35.47
N GLN A 754 16.19 17.71 34.58
CA GLN A 754 16.85 18.06 33.34
C GLN A 754 15.97 17.67 32.14
N TYR A 755 16.45 17.93 30.93
CA TYR A 755 15.80 17.47 29.70
C TYR A 755 16.84 16.95 28.69
N ALA A 756 16.48 15.90 27.95
CA ALA A 756 17.33 15.30 26.93
C ALA A 756 16.51 14.61 25.82
N LYS A 757 17.15 14.26 24.71
CA LYS A 757 16.52 13.47 23.63
C LYS A 757 16.05 12.11 24.15
N LEU A 758 15.01 11.56 23.53
CA LEU A 758 14.43 10.27 23.93
C LEU A 758 15.51 9.18 23.98
N ASN A 759 15.66 8.56 25.14
CA ASN A 759 16.36 7.29 25.29
C ASN A 759 15.39 6.30 25.95
N THR A 760 14.97 5.29 25.21
CA THR A 760 13.95 4.34 25.67
C THR A 760 14.43 3.43 26.81
N ASN A 761 15.75 3.30 26.99
CA ASN A 761 16.36 2.50 28.05
C ASN A 761 16.49 3.26 29.39
N TRP A 762 16.24 4.58 29.41
CA TRP A 762 16.42 5.39 30.61
C TRP A 762 15.17 5.39 31.48
N TRP A 763 15.28 4.74 32.64
CA TRP A 763 14.24 4.77 33.67
C TRP A 763 14.12 6.15 34.32
N SER A 764 15.20 6.93 34.28
CA SER A 764 15.25 8.33 34.71
C SER A 764 14.36 9.29 33.90
N MET A 765 13.88 8.86 32.72
CA MET A 765 12.93 9.59 31.86
C MET A 765 11.47 9.17 32.08
N MET A 766 11.22 8.19 32.95
CA MET A 766 9.90 7.63 33.19
C MET A 766 9.34 8.15 34.52
N TRP A 767 8.09 8.60 34.48
CA TRP A 767 7.43 9.28 35.58
C TRP A 767 6.14 8.57 35.96
N ILE A 768 5.85 8.53 37.26
CA ILE A 768 4.59 8.10 37.84
C ILE A 768 3.83 9.36 38.24
N LEU A 769 2.64 9.56 37.67
CA LEU A 769 1.76 10.68 38.00
C LEU A 769 0.76 10.17 39.04
N GLU A 770 0.99 10.52 40.31
CA GLU A 770 0.13 10.15 41.42
C GLU A 770 -1.01 11.17 41.52
N ASP A 771 -2.25 10.76 41.25
CA ASP A 771 -3.42 11.61 41.50
C ASP A 771 -3.65 11.75 43.01
N ILE A 772 -3.74 13.00 43.48
CA ILE A 772 -3.99 13.34 44.89
C ILE A 772 -5.33 14.05 45.09
N GLY A 773 -6.21 14.03 44.08
CA GLY A 773 -7.54 14.63 44.09
C GLY A 773 -7.56 16.10 43.66
N GLU A 774 -8.77 16.61 43.40
CA GLU A 774 -9.01 18.02 43.00
C GLU A 774 -8.23 18.47 41.75
N GLY A 775 -7.89 17.54 40.84
CA GLY A 775 -7.12 17.82 39.63
C GLY A 775 -5.63 18.08 39.87
N LYS A 776 -5.12 17.72 41.05
CA LYS A 776 -3.71 17.88 41.43
C LYS A 776 -3.00 16.53 41.34
N THR A 777 -1.73 16.55 40.93
CA THR A 777 -0.88 15.37 40.86
C THR A 777 0.47 15.61 41.51
N ARG A 778 1.12 14.52 41.97
CA ARG A 778 2.54 14.50 42.29
C ARG A 778 3.27 13.71 41.22
N ILE A 779 4.39 14.25 40.74
CA ILE A 779 5.18 13.64 39.66
C ILE A 779 6.41 12.99 40.31
N LYS A 780 6.47 11.66 40.25
CA LYS A 780 7.51 10.84 40.88
C LYS A 780 8.35 10.12 39.84
N SER A 781 9.65 10.03 40.03
CA SER A 781 10.53 9.21 39.18
C SER A 781 10.21 7.71 39.34
N ARG A 782 10.12 7.00 38.21
CA ARG A 782 10.00 5.53 38.17
C ARG A 782 11.32 4.84 38.56
N TRP A 783 12.46 5.52 38.39
CA TRP A 783 13.79 4.95 38.63
C TRP A 783 13.94 4.53 40.10
N PRO A 784 14.04 3.21 40.43
CA PRO A 784 13.98 2.74 41.82
C PRO A 784 15.07 3.29 42.72
N GLU A 785 16.29 3.46 42.19
CA GLU A 785 17.43 4.02 42.91
C GLU A 785 17.26 5.52 43.21
N HIS A 786 16.42 6.21 42.44
CA HIS A 786 16.13 7.64 42.54
C HIS A 786 14.62 7.89 42.47
N SER A 787 13.86 7.27 43.38
CA SER A 787 12.38 7.33 43.43
C SER A 787 11.87 8.63 44.08
N GLU A 788 12.35 9.76 43.56
CA GLU A 788 12.17 11.12 44.07
C GLU A 788 10.98 11.85 43.41
N TYR A 789 10.60 13.00 43.97
CA TYR A 789 9.50 13.82 43.46
C TYR A 789 9.96 15.15 42.90
N MET A 790 9.27 15.64 41.86
CA MET A 790 9.44 16.99 41.36
C MET A 790 8.87 18.03 42.34
N HIS A 791 9.65 19.06 42.69
CA HIS A 791 9.20 20.14 43.58
C HIS A 791 9.87 21.50 43.32
N THR A 792 9.31 22.55 43.92
CA THR A 792 9.82 23.95 43.85
C THR A 792 10.18 24.54 45.22
N GLU A 793 10.26 23.71 46.26
CA GLU A 793 10.38 24.11 47.67
C GLU A 793 11.43 25.19 47.96
N ASN A 794 12.65 25.06 47.42
CA ASN A 794 13.74 25.99 47.76
C ASN A 794 13.72 27.28 46.93
N LYS A 795 12.70 27.47 46.09
CA LYS A 795 12.51 28.65 45.24
C LYS A 795 13.71 29.02 44.37
N THR A 796 14.43 28.04 43.83
CA THR A 796 15.67 28.23 43.06
C THR A 796 15.46 28.80 41.65
N GLY A 797 14.22 28.83 41.16
CA GLY A 797 13.89 29.08 39.75
C GLY A 797 13.97 27.84 38.85
N TYR A 798 14.37 26.69 39.41
CA TYR A 798 14.49 25.41 38.72
C TYR A 798 13.64 24.34 39.39
N VAL A 799 13.08 23.42 38.60
CA VAL A 799 12.36 22.26 39.14
C VAL A 799 13.38 21.31 39.76
N GLN A 800 13.21 21.03 41.05
CA GLN A 800 14.08 20.16 41.83
C GLN A 800 13.56 18.71 41.81
N SER A 801 14.46 17.75 41.97
CA SER A 801 14.13 16.34 42.25
C SER A 801 14.68 15.99 43.63
N GLY A 802 13.83 15.49 44.51
CA GLY A 802 14.25 15.10 45.85
C GLY A 802 13.16 14.48 46.72
N SER A 803 13.55 14.11 47.93
CA SER A 803 12.63 13.65 48.98
C SER A 803 11.83 14.82 49.53
N ILE A 804 10.50 14.71 49.53
CA ILE A 804 9.60 15.76 50.01
C ILE A 804 8.30 15.17 50.59
N LEU A 805 7.75 15.83 51.61
CA LEU A 805 6.52 15.40 52.29
C LEU A 805 5.30 15.52 51.36
N SER A 806 4.40 14.53 51.39
CA SER A 806 3.26 14.42 50.47
C SER A 806 2.26 15.57 50.54
N GLY A 807 2.15 16.23 51.72
CA GLY A 807 1.24 17.35 51.92
C GLY A 807 1.76 18.72 51.46
N TRP A 808 3.01 18.81 50.97
CA TRP A 808 3.62 20.09 50.63
C TRP A 808 3.17 20.54 49.24
N LEU A 809 2.55 21.71 49.18
CA LEU A 809 2.01 22.29 47.94
C LEU A 809 3.09 22.50 46.86
N SER A 810 4.36 22.65 47.28
CA SER A 810 5.51 22.82 46.39
C SER A 810 5.84 21.57 45.58
N ALA A 811 5.33 20.40 45.97
CA ALA A 811 5.46 19.12 45.25
C ALA A 811 4.18 18.70 44.52
N GLN A 812 3.17 19.59 44.46
CA GLN A 812 1.89 19.34 43.81
C GLN A 812 1.79 20.16 42.53
N TRP A 813 1.26 19.53 41.49
CA TRP A 813 1.20 20.09 40.15
C TRP A 813 -0.23 19.98 39.60
N VAL A 814 -0.63 20.97 38.81
CA VAL A 814 -1.85 20.93 37.99
C VAL A 814 -1.42 20.85 36.54
N LEU A 815 -1.90 19.82 35.84
CA LEU A 815 -1.73 19.69 34.39
C LEU A 815 -2.91 20.40 33.74
N GLU A 816 -2.74 21.69 33.43
CA GLU A 816 -3.79 22.49 32.81
C GLU A 816 -3.83 22.18 31.31
N PRO A 817 -4.91 21.55 30.78
CA PRO A 817 -5.01 21.27 29.36
C PRO A 817 -5.06 22.57 28.55
N ILE A 818 -4.36 22.58 27.42
CA ILE A 818 -4.33 23.65 26.43
C ILE A 818 -5.25 23.22 25.30
N ASN A 819 -6.41 23.86 25.18
CA ASN A 819 -7.36 23.66 24.09
C ASN A 819 -6.90 24.32 22.79
#